data_AF-A0A928XLG6-F1
#
_entry.id   AF-A0A928XLG6-F1
#
_cell.length_a   1.000
_cell.length_b   1.000
_cell.length_c   1.000
_cell.angle_alpha   90.00
_cell.angle_beta   90.00
_cell.angle_gamma   90.00
#
_symmetry.space_group_name_H-M   'P 1'
#
loop_
_entity.id
_entity.type
_entity.pdbx_description
1 polymer ?
#
loop_
_entity_poly.entity_id
_entity_poly.type
_entity_poly.pdbx_seq_one_letter_code
_entity_poly.pdbx_strand_id
1 'polypeptide(L)'
;MGIRKALSLGLALAALGHAASARAATGLCDSNPPTSSNACINAIQSAGGVVNDIFKDKNGLTGPQLPLFAKFFNNWPGCDTTSWAGCAGESTPPYDCPSQYTCNAAVTNTVANATKYLEKLDHLWWHPCRLIDHTLVNGCPNRAITNCVPDGNTQGYFPWEGLVFDLGGPSNKVAIFAQNDHGPQPCESIEYTVYLTDNPLAKEAINDPATTGTDPQKWNRAVLQQIFTHGWFTTRQPSPGNPTYAACGDTANYAVEDDSFVQVHGLPCGITFRYASIVAGYDGKEFGACEYHSQEGEVDAVAGLTEEGSGVCPDADKDGFVDCSCPGATKPCDCKDDDAKVYPGAPEPCDSATDLDCDGTPGACPSGLYCHTSICVPPCKVGEIGNCPIGSTCQGTAQGSICVPDDCTTGGCPPGSVCDSQTKKCKPACDGVVCPFGESCKDGKCVDLCAGVQCPPPKQCWLGECKAPCKCYAGDIGCNTGEVCDKGGTDGCVPPACQGKTCAAGEHCDATGACVGKCSGVICPQGQKCNSTTGCVPLCEGVLCGDGETCNPKTGACEASQCNPLCIPPKVCVAGQCVLPEAGTGGSGGAVNDAGSDAAAASGGQTPKGGTTDSGDDGGCGCRAPKTAPVWPAALLGLLGALGLLARRRRS
;
A
#
# COMPACT_ATOMS: atom_id res chain seq x y z
N MET A 1 -10.04 -74.68 -75.99
CA MET A 1 -10.50 -74.40 -74.61
C MET A 1 -9.38 -74.77 -73.66
N GLY A 2 -8.91 -73.96 -72.72
CA GLY A 2 -9.35 -72.61 -72.36
C GLY A 2 -8.83 -72.24 -70.96
N ILE A 3 -7.51 -72.14 -70.81
CA ILE A 3 -6.83 -71.91 -69.51
C ILE A 3 -7.26 -70.56 -68.93
N ARG A 4 -7.92 -70.56 -67.76
CA ARG A 4 -8.28 -69.33 -67.05
C ARG A 4 -7.16 -68.89 -66.12
N LYS A 5 -6.52 -67.77 -66.47
CA LYS A 5 -5.60 -67.04 -65.58
C LYS A 5 -6.35 -66.48 -64.38
N ALA A 6 -5.76 -66.57 -63.19
CA ALA A 6 -6.16 -65.72 -62.08
C ALA A 6 -5.69 -64.28 -62.36
N LEU A 7 -6.55 -63.29 -62.10
CA LEU A 7 -6.19 -61.88 -62.13
C LEU A 7 -6.36 -61.33 -60.72
N SER A 8 -5.24 -61.10 -60.04
CA SER A 8 -5.20 -60.50 -58.71
C SER A 8 -5.40 -58.98 -58.83
N LEU A 9 -6.61 -58.50 -58.50
CA LEU A 9 -6.89 -57.07 -58.43
C LEU A 9 -6.54 -56.58 -57.01
N GLY A 10 -5.47 -55.79 -56.89
CA GLY A 10 -5.08 -55.20 -55.62
C GLY A 10 -6.06 -54.10 -55.21
N LEU A 11 -6.76 -54.29 -54.10
CA LEU A 11 -7.55 -53.23 -53.47
C LEU A 11 -6.59 -52.29 -52.74
N ALA A 12 -6.40 -51.07 -53.27
CA ALA A 12 -5.73 -50.02 -52.52
C ALA A 12 -6.66 -49.55 -51.40
N LEU A 13 -6.27 -49.79 -50.13
CA LEU A 13 -6.90 -49.12 -49.00
C LEU A 13 -6.56 -47.63 -49.10
N ALA A 14 -7.52 -46.83 -49.57
CA ALA A 14 -7.47 -45.39 -49.36
C ALA A 14 -7.63 -45.13 -47.86
N ALA A 15 -6.62 -44.53 -47.23
CA ALA A 15 -6.73 -44.02 -45.88
C ALA A 15 -7.77 -42.88 -45.90
N LEU A 16 -8.98 -43.17 -45.44
CA LEU A 16 -9.98 -42.15 -45.15
C LEU A 16 -9.47 -41.35 -43.94
N GLY A 17 -8.87 -40.20 -44.23
CA GLY A 17 -8.55 -39.21 -43.21
C GLY A 17 -9.83 -38.89 -42.46
N HIS A 18 -9.79 -39.01 -41.13
CA HIS A 18 -10.90 -38.56 -40.30
C HIS A 18 -10.99 -37.05 -40.47
N ALA A 19 -12.06 -36.57 -41.10
CA ALA A 19 -12.40 -35.17 -41.00
C ALA A 19 -12.61 -34.89 -39.51
N ALA A 20 -11.82 -33.97 -38.94
CA ALA A 20 -12.03 -33.52 -37.59
C ALA A 20 -13.49 -33.04 -37.49
N SER A 21 -14.23 -33.56 -36.52
CA SER A 21 -15.57 -33.05 -36.21
C SER A 21 -15.46 -31.55 -36.01
N ALA A 22 -16.29 -30.78 -36.70
CA ALA A 22 -16.34 -29.34 -36.48
C ALA A 22 -16.73 -29.10 -35.01
N ARG A 23 -15.77 -28.67 -34.19
CA ARG A 23 -16.06 -28.08 -32.89
C ARG A 23 -17.00 -26.89 -33.13
N ALA A 24 -17.97 -26.68 -32.26
CA ALA A 24 -18.67 -25.39 -32.23
C ALA A 24 -17.62 -24.31 -31.90
N ALA A 25 -17.74 -23.12 -32.49
CA ALA A 25 -16.85 -22.02 -32.12
C ALA A 25 -17.18 -21.59 -30.69
N THR A 26 -16.18 -21.65 -29.82
CA THR A 26 -16.26 -21.26 -28.41
C THR A 26 -16.35 -19.73 -28.27
N GLY A 27 -15.90 -18.96 -29.26
CA GLY A 27 -16.15 -17.53 -29.37
C GLY A 27 -15.62 -16.93 -30.68
N LEU A 28 -15.16 -15.67 -30.64
CA LEU A 28 -14.49 -15.04 -31.77
C LEU A 28 -13.05 -15.54 -31.93
N CYS A 29 -12.37 -15.90 -30.84
CA CYS A 29 -10.94 -16.24 -30.88
C CYS A 29 -10.61 -17.53 -31.67
N ASP A 30 -11.55 -18.47 -31.73
CA ASP A 30 -11.42 -19.80 -32.38
C ASP A 30 -12.39 -20.02 -33.56
N SER A 31 -13.14 -18.99 -33.98
CA SER A 31 -14.16 -19.09 -35.03
C SER A 31 -13.59 -19.56 -36.40
N ASN A 32 -14.48 -19.96 -37.33
CA ASN A 32 -14.09 -20.41 -38.67
C ASN A 32 -15.01 -19.81 -39.75
N PRO A 33 -14.51 -19.02 -40.73
CA PRO A 33 -13.10 -18.68 -40.99
C PRO A 33 -12.49 -17.81 -39.89
N PRO A 34 -11.23 -18.07 -39.49
CA PRO A 34 -10.69 -17.53 -38.26
C PRO A 34 -10.47 -16.02 -38.28
N THR A 35 -11.20 -15.33 -37.40
CA THR A 35 -10.67 -14.19 -36.63
C THR A 35 -9.58 -14.72 -35.70
N SER A 36 -8.46 -15.15 -36.32
CA SER A 36 -7.44 -16.00 -35.74
C SER A 36 -6.96 -15.54 -34.37
N SER A 37 -6.47 -16.46 -33.54
CA SER A 37 -5.83 -16.21 -32.25
C SER A 37 -4.69 -15.16 -32.31
N ASN A 38 -4.08 -14.96 -33.49
CA ASN A 38 -3.19 -13.82 -33.77
C ASN A 38 -3.85 -12.44 -33.57
N ALA A 39 -5.14 -12.27 -33.89
CA ALA A 39 -5.89 -11.04 -33.67
C ALA A 39 -6.10 -10.78 -32.17
N CYS A 40 -6.37 -11.83 -31.39
CA CYS A 40 -6.43 -11.74 -29.94
C CYS A 40 -5.08 -11.28 -29.35
N ILE A 41 -3.99 -12.02 -29.61
CA ILE A 41 -2.68 -11.66 -29.06
C ILE A 41 -2.21 -10.28 -29.55
N ASN A 42 -2.51 -9.90 -30.79
CA ASN A 42 -2.24 -8.55 -31.30
C ASN A 42 -3.05 -7.46 -30.57
N ALA A 43 -4.29 -7.73 -30.15
CA ALA A 43 -5.09 -6.78 -29.39
C ALA A 43 -4.48 -6.53 -27.99
N ILE A 44 -4.13 -7.60 -27.28
CA ILE A 44 -3.49 -7.51 -25.95
C ILE A 44 -2.08 -6.91 -26.06
N GLN A 45 -1.31 -7.29 -27.09
CA GLN A 45 0.02 -6.74 -27.36
C GLN A 45 -0.04 -5.24 -27.69
N SER A 46 -1.08 -4.79 -28.40
CA SER A 46 -1.32 -3.37 -28.72
C SER A 46 -1.68 -2.54 -27.48
N ALA A 47 -2.27 -3.16 -26.46
CA ALA A 47 -2.46 -2.56 -25.14
C ALA A 47 -1.19 -2.63 -24.25
N GLY A 48 -0.11 -3.28 -24.72
CA GLY A 48 1.14 -3.46 -23.98
C GLY A 48 1.15 -4.63 -22.99
N GLY A 49 0.14 -5.50 -23.01
CA GLY A 49 -0.04 -6.55 -21.99
C GLY A 49 0.83 -7.80 -22.17
N VAL A 50 1.33 -8.10 -23.37
CA VAL A 50 2.08 -9.35 -23.62
C VAL A 50 3.55 -9.22 -23.24
N VAL A 51 4.02 -10.12 -22.40
CA VAL A 51 5.41 -10.28 -21.94
C VAL A 51 5.92 -11.66 -22.39
N ASN A 52 6.97 -11.69 -23.22
CA ASN A 52 7.59 -12.92 -23.69
C ASN A 52 8.75 -13.34 -22.77
N ASP A 53 8.39 -13.71 -21.54
CA ASP A 53 9.27 -14.19 -20.47
C ASP A 53 8.40 -14.99 -19.47
N ILE A 54 9.03 -15.66 -18.51
CA ILE A 54 8.31 -16.26 -17.37
C ILE A 54 7.72 -15.15 -16.50
N PHE A 55 6.62 -15.46 -15.81
CA PHE A 55 6.01 -14.58 -14.82
C PHE A 55 7.06 -14.13 -13.79
N LYS A 56 7.11 -12.82 -13.57
CA LYS A 56 7.89 -12.17 -12.52
C LYS A 56 7.04 -11.08 -11.89
N ASP A 57 7.04 -11.03 -10.56
CA ASP A 57 6.46 -9.92 -9.80
C ASP A 57 7.30 -8.64 -9.98
N LYS A 58 6.83 -7.53 -9.41
CA LYS A 58 7.51 -6.22 -9.41
C LYS A 58 8.96 -6.27 -8.90
N ASN A 59 9.28 -7.20 -8.00
CA ASN A 59 10.60 -7.39 -7.41
C ASN A 59 11.49 -8.37 -8.21
N GLY A 60 10.95 -8.97 -9.29
CA GLY A 60 11.65 -9.95 -10.12
C GLY A 60 11.51 -11.40 -9.62
N LEU A 61 10.63 -11.67 -8.65
CA LEU A 61 10.37 -13.01 -8.14
C LEU A 61 9.52 -13.80 -9.12
N THR A 62 9.98 -14.99 -9.50
CA THR A 62 9.19 -15.92 -10.32
C THR A 62 8.00 -16.49 -9.54
N GLY A 63 7.03 -17.12 -10.21
CA GLY A 63 5.86 -17.74 -9.57
C GLY A 63 6.19 -18.55 -8.30
N PRO A 64 7.08 -19.56 -8.37
CA PRO A 64 7.48 -20.37 -7.21
C PRO A 64 8.24 -19.62 -6.08
N GLN A 65 8.55 -18.34 -6.28
CA GLN A 65 9.21 -17.47 -5.30
C GLN A 65 8.27 -16.42 -4.70
N LEU A 66 6.99 -16.40 -5.09
CA LEU A 66 6.00 -15.51 -4.49
C LEU A 66 5.86 -15.80 -2.98
N PRO A 67 5.67 -14.77 -2.14
CA PRO A 67 5.56 -14.94 -0.69
C PRO A 67 4.29 -15.70 -0.27
N LEU A 68 3.23 -15.63 -1.07
CA LEU A 68 1.93 -16.22 -0.77
C LEU A 68 1.17 -16.60 -2.05
N PHE A 69 0.70 -17.85 -2.09
CA PHE A 69 -0.38 -18.27 -2.98
C PHE A 69 -1.72 -18.14 -2.25
N ALA A 70 -2.76 -17.83 -3.01
CA ALA A 70 -4.10 -17.68 -2.49
C ALA A 70 -4.65 -19.03 -2.00
N LYS A 71 -5.37 -19.00 -0.89
CA LYS A 71 -6.00 -20.21 -0.34
C LYS A 71 -7.34 -20.43 -1.02
N PHE A 72 -7.60 -21.66 -1.42
CA PHE A 72 -8.87 -22.03 -2.01
C PHE A 72 -9.98 -21.94 -0.95
N PHE A 73 -10.92 -21.02 -1.15
CA PHE A 73 -11.99 -20.74 -0.20
C PHE A 73 -13.20 -21.65 -0.48
N ASN A 74 -13.76 -21.60 -1.71
CA ASN A 74 -14.84 -22.48 -2.15
C ASN A 74 -15.17 -22.30 -3.65
N ASN A 75 -15.87 -23.25 -4.28
CA ASN A 75 -16.59 -23.01 -5.55
C ASN A 75 -18.01 -22.47 -5.31
N TRP A 76 -18.56 -22.72 -4.12
CA TRP A 76 -19.84 -22.20 -3.70
C TRP A 76 -19.79 -21.77 -2.24
N PRO A 77 -19.44 -20.51 -1.95
CA PRO A 77 -19.43 -19.97 -0.60
C PRO A 77 -20.75 -20.22 0.14
N GLY A 78 -20.67 -20.97 1.24
CA GLY A 78 -21.83 -21.47 2.01
C GLY A 78 -22.22 -22.94 1.75
N CYS A 79 -21.46 -23.70 0.96
CA CYS A 79 -21.66 -25.14 0.73
C CYS A 79 -20.36 -25.92 1.01
N ASP A 80 -20.41 -26.95 1.86
CA ASP A 80 -19.22 -27.74 2.29
C ASP A 80 -18.64 -28.69 1.21
N THR A 81 -19.17 -28.63 -0.01
CA THR A 81 -18.70 -29.44 -1.14
C THR A 81 -18.41 -28.53 -2.32
N THR A 82 -17.29 -28.77 -3.02
CA THR A 82 -17.02 -28.26 -4.38
C THR A 82 -17.88 -29.02 -5.40
N SER A 83 -19.17 -29.10 -5.09
CA SER A 83 -20.15 -29.92 -5.79
C SER A 83 -20.31 -29.41 -7.21
N TRP A 84 -19.62 -30.06 -8.14
CA TRP A 84 -20.18 -30.68 -9.34
C TRP A 84 -19.04 -31.17 -10.27
N ALA A 85 -19.27 -31.36 -11.59
CA ALA A 85 -18.52 -32.22 -12.51
C ALA A 85 -17.13 -31.71 -12.97
N GLY A 86 -16.34 -31.18 -12.04
CA GLY A 86 -14.91 -30.96 -12.22
C GLY A 86 -14.08 -32.23 -12.09
N CYS A 87 -12.81 -32.11 -12.45
CA CYS A 87 -11.81 -33.16 -12.44
C CYS A 87 -10.54 -32.67 -11.76
N ALA A 88 -9.90 -33.59 -11.05
CA ALA A 88 -8.57 -33.42 -10.52
C ALA A 88 -7.57 -33.82 -11.61
N GLY A 89 -6.85 -32.86 -12.16
CA GLY A 89 -5.90 -33.06 -13.25
C GLY A 89 -4.45 -33.11 -12.77
N GLU A 90 -3.63 -33.84 -13.51
CA GLU A 90 -2.17 -33.88 -13.37
C GLU A 90 -1.56 -33.83 -14.77
N SER A 91 -0.69 -32.86 -15.01
CA SER A 91 0.10 -32.74 -16.23
C SER A 91 1.48 -33.35 -16.04
N THR A 92 2.01 -34.02 -17.06
CA THR A 92 3.24 -34.81 -16.94
C THR A 92 4.33 -34.43 -17.96
N PRO A 93 5.63 -34.52 -17.59
CA PRO A 93 6.72 -34.19 -18.50
C PRO A 93 6.63 -35.00 -19.81
N PRO A 94 6.82 -34.36 -20.99
CA PRO A 94 7.58 -33.13 -21.17
C PRO A 94 6.78 -31.81 -21.12
N TYR A 95 5.48 -31.83 -20.78
CA TYR A 95 4.60 -30.64 -20.79
C TYR A 95 4.35 -29.99 -22.18
N ASP A 96 4.85 -30.59 -23.25
CA ASP A 96 4.60 -30.18 -24.64
C ASP A 96 3.11 -30.24 -25.01
N CYS A 97 2.55 -29.21 -25.64
CA CYS A 97 1.28 -29.36 -26.35
C CYS A 97 1.46 -30.16 -27.67
N PRO A 98 0.53 -31.06 -28.05
CA PRO A 98 -0.64 -31.51 -27.28
C PRO A 98 -0.20 -32.48 -26.18
N SER A 99 -0.75 -32.26 -24.98
CA SER A 99 -0.08 -32.66 -23.75
C SER A 99 -0.43 -34.03 -23.20
N GLN A 100 0.38 -34.45 -22.23
CA GLN A 100 0.18 -35.65 -21.44
C GLN A 100 -0.40 -35.25 -20.08
N TYR A 101 -1.62 -34.72 -20.10
CA TYR A 101 -2.42 -34.53 -18.90
C TYR A 101 -3.32 -35.74 -18.64
N THR A 102 -3.69 -35.94 -17.39
CA THR A 102 -4.63 -36.98 -16.96
C THR A 102 -5.70 -36.38 -16.07
N CYS A 103 -6.93 -36.32 -16.56
CA CYS A 103 -8.10 -36.06 -15.71
C CYS A 103 -8.45 -37.33 -14.90
N ASN A 104 -8.33 -37.24 -13.58
CA ASN A 104 -8.70 -38.30 -12.64
C ASN A 104 -10.10 -38.08 -12.03
N ALA A 105 -11.14 -38.46 -12.79
CA ALA A 105 -12.54 -38.40 -12.36
C ALA A 105 -12.90 -39.33 -11.17
N ALA A 106 -11.96 -40.08 -10.60
CA ALA A 106 -12.16 -40.85 -9.37
C ALA A 106 -11.87 -40.04 -8.09
N VAL A 107 -11.20 -38.89 -8.20
CA VAL A 107 -11.04 -37.97 -7.06
C VAL A 107 -12.41 -37.39 -6.69
N THR A 108 -12.75 -37.40 -5.40
CA THR A 108 -14.05 -36.89 -4.96
C THR A 108 -14.04 -35.37 -4.84
N ASN A 109 -15.03 -34.71 -5.45
CA ASN A 109 -15.13 -33.25 -5.49
C ASN A 109 -15.55 -32.69 -4.12
N THR A 110 -14.53 -32.37 -3.33
CA THR A 110 -14.61 -31.77 -1.99
C THR A 110 -13.61 -30.62 -1.90
N VAL A 111 -13.88 -29.63 -1.03
CA VAL A 111 -12.96 -28.49 -0.79
C VAL A 111 -11.56 -29.01 -0.44
N ALA A 112 -11.48 -29.95 0.52
CA ALA A 112 -10.22 -30.54 0.97
C ALA A 112 -9.45 -31.37 -0.09
N ASN A 113 -10.07 -31.70 -1.23
CA ASN A 113 -9.33 -32.22 -2.39
C ASN A 113 -8.92 -31.11 -3.33
N ALA A 114 -9.82 -30.19 -3.70
CA ALA A 114 -9.51 -29.04 -4.57
C ALA A 114 -8.33 -28.19 -4.04
N THR A 115 -8.30 -27.91 -2.73
CA THR A 115 -7.17 -27.30 -2.00
C THR A 115 -5.79 -27.91 -2.34
N LYS A 116 -5.70 -29.21 -2.65
CA LYS A 116 -4.42 -29.88 -2.95
C LYS A 116 -3.90 -29.61 -4.38
N TYR A 117 -4.76 -29.09 -5.25
CA TYR A 117 -4.56 -28.86 -6.69
C TYR A 117 -4.70 -27.36 -7.06
N LEU A 118 -4.74 -26.45 -6.07
CA LEU A 118 -5.09 -25.03 -6.27
C LEU A 118 -4.25 -24.01 -5.48
N GLU A 119 -3.37 -24.45 -4.58
CA GLU A 119 -2.67 -23.59 -3.61
C GLU A 119 -1.13 -23.56 -3.78
N LYS A 120 -0.61 -24.10 -4.89
CA LYS A 120 0.82 -24.24 -5.17
C LYS A 120 1.02 -24.51 -6.66
N LEU A 121 2.20 -24.18 -7.18
CA LEU A 121 2.59 -24.53 -8.54
C LEU A 121 3.25 -25.91 -8.56
N ASP A 122 2.52 -26.93 -8.97
CA ASP A 122 3.09 -28.28 -9.13
C ASP A 122 2.50 -29.13 -10.27
N HIS A 123 1.92 -28.48 -11.29
CA HIS A 123 1.28 -29.13 -12.45
C HIS A 123 0.08 -30.01 -12.07
N LEU A 124 -0.48 -29.77 -10.89
CA LEU A 124 -1.74 -30.32 -10.43
C LEU A 124 -2.78 -29.23 -10.57
N TRP A 125 -3.87 -29.51 -11.28
CA TRP A 125 -4.87 -28.49 -11.58
C TRP A 125 -6.28 -28.98 -11.27
N TRP A 126 -7.19 -28.02 -11.09
CA TRP A 126 -8.59 -28.28 -10.83
C TRP A 126 -9.47 -27.45 -11.74
N HIS A 127 -10.25 -28.11 -12.61
CA HIS A 127 -11.23 -27.42 -13.44
C HIS A 127 -12.65 -27.51 -12.82
N PRO A 128 -13.37 -26.38 -12.69
CA PRO A 128 -14.83 -26.35 -12.69
C PRO A 128 -15.36 -26.10 -14.12
N CYS A 129 -16.67 -26.19 -14.32
CA CYS A 129 -17.31 -25.56 -15.48
C CYS A 129 -18.46 -24.62 -15.04
N ARG A 130 -18.86 -23.70 -15.92
CA ARG A 130 -19.99 -22.76 -15.72
C ARG A 130 -21.33 -23.52 -15.73
N LEU A 131 -22.20 -23.23 -14.78
CA LEU A 131 -23.47 -23.93 -14.58
C LEU A 131 -24.56 -23.51 -15.59
N ILE A 132 -25.41 -24.44 -16.02
CA ILE A 132 -26.74 -24.17 -16.63
C ILE A 132 -27.81 -23.97 -15.55
N ASP A 133 -27.75 -24.80 -14.49
CA ASP A 133 -28.79 -24.87 -13.46
C ASP A 133 -28.29 -24.23 -12.16
N HIS A 134 -28.72 -22.99 -11.93
CA HIS A 134 -28.39 -22.20 -10.75
C HIS A 134 -29.37 -22.44 -9.58
N THR A 135 -30.25 -23.45 -9.65
CA THR A 135 -31.18 -23.75 -8.55
C THR A 135 -30.49 -24.36 -7.35
N LEU A 136 -30.88 -23.91 -6.15
CA LEU A 136 -30.23 -24.29 -4.91
C LEU A 136 -31.02 -25.37 -4.16
N VAL A 137 -30.33 -26.45 -3.81
CA VAL A 137 -30.81 -27.55 -2.98
C VAL A 137 -29.98 -27.54 -1.69
N ASN A 138 -30.62 -27.23 -0.56
CA ASN A 138 -29.97 -27.09 0.75
C ASN A 138 -28.77 -26.13 0.77
N GLY A 139 -28.85 -25.03 0.01
CA GLY A 139 -27.79 -24.00 -0.06
C GLY A 139 -26.66 -24.28 -1.05
N CYS A 140 -26.62 -25.46 -1.67
CA CYS A 140 -25.68 -25.85 -2.72
C CYS A 140 -26.38 -25.89 -4.11
N PRO A 141 -25.65 -25.78 -5.23
CA PRO A 141 -26.20 -26.05 -6.56
C PRO A 141 -26.80 -27.45 -6.72
N ASN A 142 -27.79 -27.57 -7.59
CA ASN A 142 -28.43 -28.84 -7.91
C ASN A 142 -27.45 -29.84 -8.54
N ARG A 143 -27.25 -31.00 -7.90
CA ARG A 143 -26.13 -31.94 -8.18
C ARG A 143 -26.31 -32.81 -9.44
N ALA A 144 -27.13 -32.41 -10.40
CA ALA A 144 -27.30 -33.17 -11.64
C ALA A 144 -26.02 -33.04 -12.50
N ILE A 145 -25.34 -34.17 -12.73
CA ILE A 145 -23.94 -34.25 -13.17
C ILE A 145 -23.69 -33.70 -14.61
N THR A 146 -24.72 -33.27 -15.34
CA THR A 146 -24.68 -32.98 -16.79
C THR A 146 -24.96 -31.52 -17.18
N ASN A 147 -24.70 -30.56 -16.30
CA ASN A 147 -25.18 -29.17 -16.42
C ASN A 147 -24.11 -28.11 -16.81
N CYS A 148 -23.05 -28.43 -17.57
CA CYS A 148 -22.13 -27.38 -18.08
C CYS A 148 -22.86 -26.61 -19.17
N VAL A 149 -22.74 -25.28 -19.15
CA VAL A 149 -23.14 -24.48 -20.32
C VAL A 149 -22.35 -25.02 -21.52
N PRO A 150 -22.95 -25.22 -22.70
CA PRO A 150 -22.16 -25.64 -23.85
C PRO A 150 -21.13 -24.56 -24.21
N ASP A 151 -19.98 -24.97 -24.75
CA ASP A 151 -19.00 -24.03 -25.32
C ASP A 151 -19.68 -23.06 -26.32
N GLY A 152 -19.26 -21.80 -26.27
CA GLY A 152 -19.90 -20.72 -27.03
C GLY A 152 -21.10 -20.08 -26.33
N ASN A 153 -21.53 -20.56 -25.16
CA ASN A 153 -22.61 -19.94 -24.41
C ASN A 153 -22.13 -18.67 -23.67
N THR A 154 -22.74 -17.53 -23.99
CA THR A 154 -22.42 -16.20 -23.44
C THR A 154 -22.97 -15.97 -22.02
N GLN A 155 -23.65 -16.94 -21.40
CA GLN A 155 -24.31 -16.83 -20.09
C GLN A 155 -23.54 -17.57 -18.98
N GLY A 156 -24.01 -17.51 -17.73
CA GLY A 156 -23.37 -18.24 -16.61
C GLY A 156 -22.12 -17.59 -16.01
N TYR A 157 -21.83 -16.32 -16.35
CA TYR A 157 -20.75 -15.54 -15.74
C TYR A 157 -21.12 -15.03 -14.33
N PHE A 158 -21.20 -15.96 -13.38
CA PHE A 158 -21.59 -15.68 -12.01
C PHE A 158 -20.40 -15.89 -11.06
N PRO A 159 -19.77 -14.82 -10.54
CA PRO A 159 -18.57 -14.94 -9.72
C PRO A 159 -18.79 -15.65 -8.38
N TRP A 160 -20.02 -15.70 -7.88
CA TRP A 160 -20.36 -16.47 -6.69
C TRP A 160 -20.56 -17.98 -6.94
N GLU A 161 -20.19 -18.44 -8.15
CA GLU A 161 -20.24 -19.83 -8.65
C GLU A 161 -18.90 -20.27 -9.31
N GLY A 162 -17.89 -19.38 -9.31
CA GLY A 162 -16.52 -19.66 -9.78
C GLY A 162 -15.61 -20.18 -8.67
N LEU A 163 -14.33 -20.43 -8.98
CA LEU A 163 -13.32 -20.76 -7.97
C LEU A 163 -13.05 -19.52 -7.11
N VAL A 164 -13.52 -19.50 -5.85
CA VAL A 164 -13.26 -18.40 -4.91
C VAL A 164 -12.00 -18.69 -4.10
N PHE A 165 -11.13 -17.69 -4.00
CA PHE A 165 -9.87 -17.72 -3.26
C PHE A 165 -9.80 -16.59 -2.23
N ASP A 166 -9.23 -16.87 -1.05
CA ASP A 166 -8.70 -15.86 -0.13
C ASP A 166 -7.27 -15.54 -0.54
N LEU A 167 -7.03 -14.33 -1.05
CA LEU A 167 -5.71 -13.88 -1.50
C LEU A 167 -4.75 -13.63 -0.33
N GLY A 168 -5.22 -13.73 0.91
CA GLY A 168 -4.44 -13.61 2.14
C GLY A 168 -4.23 -12.17 2.62
N GLY A 169 -4.25 -11.20 1.70
CA GLY A 169 -4.19 -9.77 2.00
C GLY A 169 -4.81 -8.89 0.90
N PRO A 170 -4.89 -7.57 1.09
CA PRO A 170 -5.52 -6.65 0.15
C PRO A 170 -4.79 -6.63 -1.21
N SER A 171 -5.47 -7.11 -2.25
CA SER A 171 -4.91 -7.29 -3.60
C SER A 171 -5.64 -6.41 -4.61
N ASN A 172 -4.92 -5.66 -5.44
CA ASN A 172 -5.51 -4.94 -6.58
C ASN A 172 -5.50 -5.80 -7.85
N LYS A 173 -4.54 -6.73 -7.91
CA LYS A 173 -4.27 -7.61 -9.04
C LYS A 173 -4.32 -9.07 -8.61
N VAL A 174 -4.59 -9.95 -9.57
CA VAL A 174 -4.66 -11.39 -9.41
C VAL A 174 -3.85 -12.04 -10.53
N ALA A 175 -2.85 -12.83 -10.17
CA ALA A 175 -2.17 -13.71 -11.10
C ALA A 175 -2.90 -15.06 -11.15
N ILE A 176 -3.29 -15.51 -12.34
CA ILE A 176 -3.78 -16.87 -12.58
C ILE A 176 -2.64 -17.67 -13.21
N PHE A 177 -2.29 -18.78 -12.57
CA PHE A 177 -1.42 -19.80 -13.11
C PHE A 177 -2.33 -20.87 -13.71
N ALA A 178 -2.55 -20.72 -15.01
CA ALA A 178 -3.45 -21.54 -15.80
C ALA A 178 -2.71 -22.75 -16.39
N GLN A 179 -3.44 -23.84 -16.51
CA GLN A 179 -3.10 -25.01 -17.30
C GLN A 179 -3.82 -24.90 -18.65
N ASN A 180 -3.17 -25.33 -19.74
CA ASN A 180 -3.71 -25.38 -21.09
C ASN A 180 -3.96 -26.84 -21.48
N ASP A 181 -5.21 -27.27 -21.55
CA ASP A 181 -5.59 -28.64 -21.92
C ASP A 181 -5.56 -28.84 -23.46
N HIS A 182 -5.99 -27.84 -24.23
CA HIS A 182 -5.96 -27.90 -25.69
C HIS A 182 -5.61 -26.57 -26.39
N GLY A 183 -6.43 -26.15 -27.36
CA GLY A 183 -6.17 -24.98 -28.22
C GLY A 183 -7.34 -24.69 -29.16
N PRO A 184 -7.33 -23.53 -29.84
CA PRO A 184 -6.13 -22.80 -30.25
C PRO A 184 -5.62 -21.76 -29.24
N GLN A 185 -4.31 -21.52 -29.24
CA GLN A 185 -3.67 -20.56 -28.33
C GLN A 185 -3.52 -19.15 -28.93
N PRO A 186 -3.67 -18.07 -28.13
CA PRO A 186 -3.82 -18.08 -26.67
C PRO A 186 -5.29 -18.05 -26.19
N CYS A 187 -6.26 -18.51 -26.98
CA CYS A 187 -7.69 -18.41 -26.62
C CYS A 187 -8.03 -19.21 -25.36
N GLU A 188 -7.49 -20.42 -25.29
CA GLU A 188 -7.49 -21.29 -24.11
C GLU A 188 -6.73 -20.65 -22.94
N SER A 189 -5.46 -20.26 -23.15
CA SER A 189 -4.58 -19.62 -22.15
C SER A 189 -5.16 -18.41 -21.40
N ILE A 190 -6.29 -17.86 -21.86
CA ILE A 190 -6.95 -16.67 -21.32
C ILE A 190 -8.42 -16.90 -20.95
N GLU A 191 -8.89 -18.15 -20.86
CA GLU A 191 -10.30 -18.52 -20.67
C GLU A 191 -10.89 -18.21 -19.29
N TYR A 192 -10.60 -17.04 -18.73
CA TYR A 192 -10.95 -16.70 -17.36
C TYR A 192 -11.49 -15.28 -17.27
N THR A 193 -12.66 -15.16 -16.64
CA THR A 193 -13.23 -13.88 -16.23
C THR A 193 -13.05 -13.74 -14.71
N VAL A 194 -12.20 -12.79 -14.30
CA VAL A 194 -11.81 -12.59 -12.90
C VAL A 194 -12.64 -11.52 -12.23
N TYR A 195 -13.01 -11.74 -10.97
CA TYR A 195 -13.70 -10.77 -10.12
C TYR A 195 -13.02 -10.67 -8.76
N LEU A 196 -13.09 -9.52 -8.08
CA LEU A 196 -12.61 -9.35 -6.70
C LEU A 196 -13.67 -8.73 -5.77
N THR A 197 -13.60 -9.06 -4.48
CA THR A 197 -14.51 -8.56 -3.43
C THR A 197 -13.91 -8.69 -2.02
N ASP A 198 -14.45 -7.96 -1.05
CA ASP A 198 -14.22 -8.24 0.38
C ASP A 198 -15.32 -9.11 1.00
N ASN A 199 -16.47 -9.25 0.32
CA ASN A 199 -17.57 -10.12 0.72
C ASN A 199 -17.67 -11.34 -0.21
N PRO A 200 -17.00 -12.47 0.08
CA PRO A 200 -17.03 -13.66 -0.76
C PRO A 200 -18.41 -14.33 -0.79
N LEU A 201 -19.37 -13.89 0.03
CA LEU A 201 -20.75 -14.38 0.03
C LEU A 201 -21.68 -13.53 -0.86
N ALA A 202 -21.18 -12.46 -1.48
CA ALA A 202 -21.95 -11.57 -2.32
C ALA A 202 -22.61 -12.31 -3.51
N LYS A 203 -23.86 -11.95 -3.82
CA LYS A 203 -24.64 -12.49 -4.96
C LYS A 203 -24.99 -11.41 -6.00
N GLU A 204 -24.18 -10.35 -6.04
CA GLU A 204 -24.26 -9.26 -7.02
C GLU A 204 -22.87 -8.97 -7.58
N ALA A 205 -22.81 -8.42 -8.80
CA ALA A 205 -21.56 -8.10 -9.48
C ALA A 205 -21.62 -6.74 -10.21
N ILE A 206 -20.49 -6.03 -10.20
CA ILE A 206 -20.24 -4.85 -11.04
C ILE A 206 -19.36 -5.28 -12.21
N ASN A 207 -19.95 -5.31 -13.40
CA ASN A 207 -19.30 -5.80 -14.63
C ASN A 207 -18.45 -4.76 -15.35
N ASP A 208 -18.56 -3.48 -15.01
CA ASP A 208 -17.71 -2.39 -15.50
C ASP A 208 -17.39 -1.41 -14.34
N PRO A 209 -16.40 -1.76 -13.49
CA PRO A 209 -15.99 -0.87 -12.39
C PRO A 209 -15.26 0.39 -12.86
N ALA A 210 -14.81 0.45 -14.11
CA ALA A 210 -14.13 1.64 -14.66
C ALA A 210 -15.11 2.80 -14.88
N THR A 211 -16.37 2.51 -15.23
CA THR A 211 -17.43 3.52 -15.32
C THR A 211 -18.29 3.62 -14.06
N THR A 212 -18.52 2.51 -13.36
CA THR A 212 -19.45 2.44 -12.22
C THR A 212 -18.79 2.76 -10.88
N GLY A 213 -17.48 2.55 -10.77
CA GLY A 213 -16.78 2.40 -9.49
C GLY A 213 -16.97 0.99 -8.89
N THR A 214 -16.14 0.63 -7.91
CA THR A 214 -16.18 -0.66 -7.22
C THR A 214 -17.03 -0.65 -5.95
N ASP A 215 -17.53 -1.80 -5.53
CA ASP A 215 -18.24 -1.99 -4.26
C ASP A 215 -17.66 -3.21 -3.50
N PRO A 216 -17.09 -3.07 -2.28
CA PRO A 216 -16.55 -4.19 -1.51
C PRO A 216 -17.58 -5.26 -1.14
N GLN A 217 -18.88 -4.94 -1.19
CA GLN A 217 -19.98 -5.87 -0.93
C GLN A 217 -20.51 -6.57 -2.19
N LYS A 218 -19.86 -6.35 -3.35
CA LYS A 218 -20.18 -6.98 -4.64
C LYS A 218 -18.92 -7.55 -5.27
N TRP A 219 -19.11 -8.38 -6.29
CA TRP A 219 -18.02 -8.89 -7.12
C TRP A 219 -17.67 -7.88 -8.22
N ASN A 220 -16.45 -7.37 -8.21
CA ASN A 220 -15.99 -6.33 -9.14
C ASN A 220 -15.16 -6.98 -10.23
N ARG A 221 -15.61 -6.92 -11.49
CA ARG A 221 -14.93 -7.57 -12.61
C ARG A 221 -13.57 -6.90 -12.86
N ALA A 222 -12.50 -7.67 -12.77
CA ALA A 222 -11.16 -7.21 -13.06
C ALA A 222 -10.88 -7.24 -14.57
N VAL A 223 -9.93 -6.42 -14.99
CA VAL A 223 -9.49 -6.32 -16.39
C VAL A 223 -8.23 -7.14 -16.59
N LEU A 224 -8.17 -7.92 -17.68
CA LEU A 224 -6.92 -8.55 -18.12
C LEU A 224 -5.89 -7.46 -18.48
N GLN A 225 -4.81 -7.36 -17.71
CA GLN A 225 -3.78 -6.33 -17.89
C GLN A 225 -2.51 -6.88 -18.56
N GLN A 226 -2.08 -8.09 -18.16
CA GLN A 226 -0.86 -8.69 -18.69
C GLN A 226 -0.98 -10.20 -18.91
N ILE A 227 -0.14 -10.71 -19.81
CA ILE A 227 0.06 -12.14 -20.08
C ILE A 227 1.56 -12.41 -20.18
N PHE A 228 2.05 -13.40 -19.43
CA PHE A 228 3.40 -13.92 -19.53
C PHE A 228 3.36 -15.24 -20.32
N THR A 229 3.95 -15.26 -21.52
CA THR A 229 3.81 -16.36 -22.51
C THR A 229 4.78 -17.53 -22.30
N HIS A 230 5.55 -17.52 -21.21
CA HIS A 230 6.35 -18.67 -20.76
C HIS A 230 5.90 -19.14 -19.37
N GLY A 231 4.71 -18.77 -18.91
CA GLY A 231 4.12 -19.34 -17.71
C GLY A 231 4.89 -19.00 -16.45
N TRP A 232 5.17 -20.01 -15.63
CA TRP A 232 5.93 -19.87 -14.37
C TRP A 232 7.25 -20.65 -14.34
N PHE A 233 7.54 -21.47 -15.35
CA PHE A 233 8.76 -22.28 -15.46
C PHE A 233 9.45 -22.08 -16.82
N THR A 234 10.67 -22.61 -16.99
CA THR A 234 11.38 -22.45 -18.28
C THR A 234 10.83 -23.40 -19.33
N THR A 235 10.08 -22.85 -20.28
CA THR A 235 9.57 -23.58 -21.45
C THR A 235 10.68 -23.99 -22.43
N ARG A 236 10.39 -24.96 -23.30
CA ARG A 236 11.26 -25.37 -24.41
C ARG A 236 11.52 -24.23 -25.39
N GLN A 237 12.51 -24.44 -26.25
CA GLN A 237 12.74 -23.52 -27.36
C GLN A 237 11.56 -23.54 -28.36
N PRO A 238 11.05 -22.36 -28.78
CA PRO A 238 9.98 -22.28 -29.77
C PRO A 238 10.35 -22.99 -31.07
N SER A 239 9.43 -23.78 -31.61
CA SER A 239 9.63 -24.58 -32.80
C SER A 239 8.41 -24.52 -33.75
N PRO A 240 8.03 -23.31 -34.23
CA PRO A 240 6.88 -23.10 -35.13
C PRO A 240 7.05 -23.75 -36.52
N GLY A 241 8.23 -24.29 -36.83
CA GLY A 241 8.46 -25.12 -38.02
C GLY A 241 8.02 -26.59 -37.85
N ASN A 242 7.72 -27.04 -36.64
CA ASN A 242 7.15 -28.37 -36.38
C ASN A 242 5.62 -28.29 -36.52
N PRO A 243 4.98 -29.07 -37.41
CA PRO A 243 3.53 -29.02 -37.60
C PRO A 243 2.71 -29.28 -36.33
N THR A 244 3.20 -30.10 -35.39
CA THR A 244 2.51 -30.38 -34.13
C THR A 244 2.50 -29.15 -33.22
N TYR A 245 3.68 -28.59 -32.93
CA TYR A 245 3.79 -27.41 -32.08
C TYR A 245 3.16 -26.17 -32.73
N ALA A 246 3.27 -26.02 -34.05
CA ALA A 246 2.59 -24.96 -34.80
C ALA A 246 1.05 -25.08 -34.71
N ALA A 247 0.49 -26.30 -34.68
CA ALA A 247 -0.95 -26.50 -34.48
C ALA A 247 -1.40 -26.13 -33.05
N CYS A 248 -0.50 -26.24 -32.07
CA CYS A 248 -0.71 -25.75 -30.70
C CYS A 248 -0.56 -24.23 -30.56
N GLY A 249 -0.07 -23.52 -31.58
CA GLY A 249 0.13 -22.07 -31.51
C GLY A 249 1.54 -21.61 -31.10
N ASP A 250 2.57 -22.46 -31.26
CA ASP A 250 3.97 -22.01 -31.20
C ASP A 250 4.19 -20.81 -32.13
N THR A 251 4.93 -19.82 -31.65
CA THR A 251 5.36 -18.66 -32.45
C THR A 251 6.88 -18.64 -32.60
N ALA A 252 7.42 -17.62 -33.25
CA ALA A 252 8.86 -17.37 -33.22
C ALA A 252 9.37 -16.85 -31.87
N ASN A 253 8.46 -16.44 -30.97
CA ASN A 253 8.79 -15.76 -29.71
C ASN A 253 8.65 -16.68 -28.49
N TYR A 254 7.64 -17.53 -28.46
CA TYR A 254 7.31 -18.41 -27.33
C TYR A 254 6.87 -19.80 -27.81
N ALA A 255 7.08 -20.79 -26.94
CA ALA A 255 6.60 -22.16 -27.08
C ALA A 255 5.29 -22.33 -26.29
N VAL A 256 4.35 -23.10 -26.84
CA VAL A 256 3.15 -23.53 -26.11
C VAL A 256 3.41 -24.85 -25.39
N GLU A 257 3.19 -24.83 -24.08
CA GLU A 257 3.25 -25.95 -23.14
C GLU A 257 2.07 -25.88 -22.16
N ASP A 258 1.89 -26.92 -21.35
CA ASP A 258 0.80 -27.07 -20.38
C ASP A 258 0.57 -25.80 -19.54
N ASP A 259 1.50 -25.39 -18.68
CA ASP A 259 1.31 -24.21 -17.82
C ASP A 259 1.98 -22.94 -18.39
N SER A 260 2.04 -22.81 -19.72
CA SER A 260 2.85 -21.79 -20.40
C SER A 260 2.30 -20.36 -20.37
N PHE A 261 1.15 -20.11 -19.74
CA PHE A 261 0.54 -18.77 -19.71
C PHE A 261 0.11 -18.37 -18.30
N VAL A 262 0.70 -17.28 -17.79
CA VAL A 262 0.23 -16.62 -16.55
C VAL A 262 -0.43 -15.31 -16.92
N GLN A 263 -1.69 -15.15 -16.51
CA GLN A 263 -2.47 -13.93 -16.72
C GLN A 263 -2.44 -13.07 -15.46
N VAL A 264 -2.34 -11.76 -15.63
CA VAL A 264 -2.55 -10.80 -14.54
C VAL A 264 -3.78 -9.97 -14.84
N HIS A 265 -4.81 -10.15 -14.03
CA HIS A 265 -6.02 -9.33 -14.03
C HIS A 265 -5.93 -8.29 -12.92
N GLY A 266 -6.52 -7.11 -13.08
CA GLY A 266 -6.51 -6.08 -12.04
C GLY A 266 -7.67 -5.10 -12.11
N LEU A 267 -8.01 -4.53 -10.95
CA LEU A 267 -9.04 -3.51 -10.83
C LEU A 267 -8.52 -2.12 -11.21
N PRO A 268 -9.39 -1.22 -11.71
CA PRO A 268 -9.04 0.18 -11.85
C PRO A 268 -8.75 0.83 -10.48
N CYS A 269 -8.19 2.04 -10.52
CA CYS A 269 -8.09 2.93 -9.35
C CYS A 269 -7.22 2.45 -8.17
N GLY A 270 -6.46 1.36 -8.28
CA GLY A 270 -5.66 0.85 -7.16
C GLY A 270 -6.48 0.30 -6.00
N ILE A 271 -7.78 0.06 -6.24
CA ILE A 271 -8.68 -0.56 -5.26
C ILE A 271 -8.18 -1.98 -4.98
N THR A 272 -8.04 -2.29 -3.70
CA THR A 272 -7.59 -3.60 -3.20
C THR A 272 -8.73 -4.31 -2.50
N PHE A 273 -8.89 -5.60 -2.75
CA PHE A 273 -9.83 -6.48 -2.05
C PHE A 273 -9.16 -7.79 -1.64
N ARG A 274 -9.75 -8.51 -0.68
CA ARG A 274 -9.18 -9.75 -0.13
C ARG A 274 -9.46 -11.01 -0.95
N TYR A 275 -10.61 -11.11 -1.62
CA TYR A 275 -11.02 -12.34 -2.30
C TYR A 275 -11.06 -12.17 -3.82
N ALA A 276 -10.67 -13.22 -4.54
CA ALA A 276 -10.85 -13.34 -5.98
C ALA A 276 -11.86 -14.45 -6.29
N SER A 277 -12.57 -14.32 -7.40
CA SER A 277 -13.30 -15.40 -8.06
C SER A 277 -12.83 -15.56 -9.49
N ILE A 278 -12.51 -16.79 -9.86
CA ILE A 278 -12.10 -17.18 -11.21
C ILE A 278 -13.26 -17.93 -11.86
N VAL A 279 -13.84 -17.35 -12.91
CA VAL A 279 -14.94 -17.94 -13.66
C VAL A 279 -14.44 -18.37 -15.04
N ALA A 280 -14.70 -19.63 -15.38
CA ALA A 280 -14.45 -20.24 -16.69
C ALA A 280 -15.00 -19.44 -17.88
N GLY A 281 -14.27 -19.45 -19.00
CA GLY A 281 -14.46 -18.63 -20.19
C GLY A 281 -14.08 -17.15 -20.03
N TYR A 282 -13.70 -16.51 -21.14
CA TYR A 282 -13.46 -15.06 -21.24
C TYR A 282 -14.57 -14.35 -22.02
N ASP A 283 -15.24 -13.40 -21.37
CA ASP A 283 -16.43 -12.72 -21.91
C ASP A 283 -16.16 -11.63 -22.97
N GLY A 284 -14.90 -11.45 -23.39
CA GLY A 284 -14.54 -10.58 -24.52
C GLY A 284 -14.60 -9.07 -24.26
N LYS A 285 -14.96 -8.59 -23.06
CA LYS A 285 -15.34 -7.17 -22.87
C LYS A 285 -14.23 -6.15 -23.14
N GLU A 286 -12.98 -6.45 -22.81
CA GLU A 286 -11.85 -5.55 -23.09
C GLU A 286 -11.19 -5.85 -24.43
N PHE A 287 -11.06 -7.14 -24.75
CA PHE A 287 -10.48 -7.63 -25.98
C PHE A 287 -11.49 -8.51 -26.73
N GLY A 288 -12.41 -7.90 -27.49
CA GLY A 288 -13.43 -8.65 -28.23
C GLY A 288 -12.85 -9.68 -29.22
N ALA A 289 -11.64 -9.43 -29.74
CA ALA A 289 -10.92 -10.40 -30.57
C ALA A 289 -10.48 -11.67 -29.82
N CYS A 290 -10.53 -11.66 -28.49
CA CYS A 290 -10.19 -12.74 -27.58
C CYS A 290 -11.41 -13.45 -26.98
N GLU A 291 -12.64 -13.02 -27.28
CA GLU A 291 -13.87 -13.64 -26.78
C GLU A 291 -13.84 -15.17 -26.97
N TYR A 292 -13.95 -15.90 -25.86
CA TYR A 292 -13.79 -17.36 -25.80
C TYR A 292 -14.62 -17.90 -24.63
N HIS A 293 -15.88 -18.22 -24.92
CA HIS A 293 -16.86 -18.70 -23.94
C HIS A 293 -16.70 -20.21 -23.66
N SER A 294 -15.52 -20.62 -23.20
CA SER A 294 -15.26 -21.98 -22.74
C SER A 294 -16.18 -22.35 -21.58
N GLN A 295 -16.70 -23.57 -21.57
CA GLN A 295 -17.48 -24.04 -20.45
C GLN A 295 -16.62 -24.22 -19.19
N GLU A 296 -15.32 -24.49 -19.32
CA GLU A 296 -14.38 -24.87 -18.25
C GLU A 296 -13.15 -23.95 -18.15
N GLY A 297 -12.12 -24.37 -17.41
CA GLY A 297 -10.92 -23.60 -17.19
C GLY A 297 -10.04 -24.20 -16.07
N GLU A 298 -8.81 -24.53 -16.43
CA GLU A 298 -7.94 -25.39 -15.64
C GLU A 298 -6.95 -24.53 -14.83
N VAL A 299 -7.09 -24.50 -13.51
CA VAL A 299 -6.24 -23.66 -12.64
C VAL A 299 -5.30 -24.54 -11.82
N ASP A 300 -4.00 -24.22 -11.81
CA ASP A 300 -2.94 -24.81 -10.95
C ASP A 300 -2.78 -23.97 -9.68
N ALA A 301 -2.69 -22.64 -9.82
CA ALA A 301 -2.70 -21.74 -8.67
C ALA A 301 -3.22 -20.32 -8.97
N VAL A 302 -3.49 -19.58 -7.89
CA VAL A 302 -3.82 -18.14 -7.93
C VAL A 302 -2.96 -17.41 -6.91
N ALA A 303 -2.51 -16.19 -7.23
CA ALA A 303 -1.82 -15.32 -6.27
C ALA A 303 -2.38 -13.89 -6.28
N GLY A 304 -2.47 -13.29 -5.08
CA GLY A 304 -2.77 -11.87 -4.92
C GLY A 304 -1.53 -11.02 -5.20
N LEU A 305 -1.71 -9.93 -5.95
CA LEU A 305 -0.66 -8.96 -6.24
C LEU A 305 -1.10 -7.54 -5.81
N THR A 306 -0.12 -6.77 -5.34
CA THR A 306 -0.28 -5.34 -5.05
C THR A 306 -0.57 -4.55 -6.34
N GLU A 307 -0.99 -3.29 -6.21
CA GLU A 307 -1.15 -2.40 -7.37
C GLU A 307 0.13 -2.24 -8.19
N GLU A 308 1.30 -2.23 -7.54
CA GLU A 308 2.59 -2.17 -8.23
C GLU A 308 2.97 -3.50 -8.93
N GLY A 309 2.28 -4.59 -8.61
CA GLY A 309 2.54 -5.94 -9.13
C GLY A 309 3.48 -6.78 -8.27
N SER A 310 3.73 -6.41 -7.02
CA SER A 310 4.48 -7.23 -6.06
C SER A 310 3.60 -8.35 -5.51
N GLY A 311 4.19 -9.49 -5.13
CA GLY A 311 3.48 -10.53 -4.38
C GLY A 311 2.89 -10.00 -3.07
N VAL A 312 1.64 -10.33 -2.75
CA VAL A 312 1.01 -9.90 -1.48
C VAL A 312 1.61 -10.64 -0.29
N CYS A 313 1.95 -9.88 0.75
CA CYS A 313 2.43 -10.40 2.02
C CYS A 313 1.25 -10.82 2.91
N PRO A 314 1.41 -11.89 3.71
CA PRO A 314 0.48 -12.16 4.80
C PRO A 314 0.58 -11.05 5.86
N ASP A 315 -0.55 -10.81 6.51
CA ASP A 315 -0.72 -10.09 7.77
C ASP A 315 -1.18 -11.17 8.77
N ALA A 316 -0.28 -11.62 9.65
CA ALA A 316 -0.53 -12.81 10.45
C ALA A 316 -1.32 -12.55 11.75
N ASP A 317 -1.23 -11.36 12.35
CA ASP A 317 -1.96 -10.98 13.56
C ASP A 317 -3.23 -10.13 13.34
N LYS A 318 -3.36 -9.50 12.16
CA LYS A 318 -4.50 -8.73 11.65
C LYS A 318 -4.64 -7.31 12.19
N ASP A 319 -3.53 -6.64 12.46
CA ASP A 319 -3.52 -5.22 12.78
C ASP A 319 -3.53 -4.29 11.54
N GLY A 320 -3.25 -4.82 10.35
CA GLY A 320 -3.26 -4.12 9.07
C GLY A 320 -1.87 -3.75 8.53
N PHE A 321 -0.79 -4.07 9.24
CA PHE A 321 0.57 -4.04 8.72
C PHE A 321 1.00 -5.44 8.26
N VAL A 322 2.18 -5.53 7.64
CA VAL A 322 2.78 -6.79 7.15
C VAL A 322 4.26 -6.81 7.46
N ASP A 323 4.83 -7.99 7.71
CA ASP A 323 6.27 -8.20 7.99
C ASP A 323 7.18 -7.46 6.99
N CYS A 324 8.01 -6.54 7.49
CA CYS A 324 9.05 -5.83 6.75
C CYS A 324 10.07 -6.73 6.05
N SER A 325 10.20 -8.00 6.45
CA SER A 325 11.06 -9.00 5.80
C SER A 325 10.45 -9.53 4.49
N CYS A 326 9.13 -9.40 4.31
CA CYS A 326 8.45 -9.84 3.11
C CYS A 326 8.79 -8.95 1.90
N PRO A 327 9.21 -9.51 0.74
CA PRO A 327 9.61 -8.72 -0.43
C PRO A 327 8.51 -7.80 -1.00
N GLY A 328 7.24 -8.10 -0.75
CA GLY A 328 6.09 -7.30 -1.19
C GLY A 328 5.67 -6.18 -0.23
N ALA A 329 6.30 -6.07 0.95
CA ALA A 329 5.86 -5.18 2.01
C ALA A 329 6.04 -3.69 1.63
N THR A 330 4.95 -2.94 1.61
CA THR A 330 4.99 -1.48 1.49
C THR A 330 5.38 -0.87 2.82
N LYS A 331 6.25 0.15 2.82
CA LYS A 331 6.63 0.87 4.04
C LYS A 331 5.64 2.00 4.38
N PRO A 332 5.38 2.27 5.68
CA PRO A 332 5.91 1.54 6.83
C PRO A 332 5.25 0.16 7.01
N CYS A 333 6.02 -0.77 7.58
CA CYS A 333 5.71 -2.21 7.68
C CYS A 333 6.00 -2.69 9.09
N ASP A 334 5.49 -3.86 9.48
CA ASP A 334 5.68 -4.38 10.82
C ASP A 334 7.07 -5.04 11.00
N CYS A 335 7.68 -4.80 12.15
CA CYS A 335 8.89 -5.45 12.61
C CYS A 335 8.63 -6.77 13.36
N LYS A 336 7.37 -7.11 13.69
CA LYS A 336 6.99 -8.35 14.39
C LYS A 336 5.51 -8.78 14.19
N ASP A 337 5.22 -9.26 12.97
CA ASP A 337 3.89 -9.66 12.40
C ASP A 337 3.05 -10.70 13.18
N ASP A 338 3.48 -11.14 14.36
CA ASP A 338 2.77 -12.09 15.24
C ASP A 338 2.27 -11.49 16.57
N ASP A 339 2.24 -10.15 16.70
CA ASP A 339 1.85 -9.41 17.90
C ASP A 339 1.34 -7.99 17.60
N ALA A 340 0.02 -7.87 17.36
CA ALA A 340 -0.79 -6.68 17.01
C ALA A 340 -0.74 -5.46 17.96
N LYS A 341 0.34 -5.34 18.74
CA LYS A 341 0.75 -4.19 19.55
C LYS A 341 2.08 -3.61 19.09
N VAL A 342 2.80 -4.33 18.22
CA VAL A 342 4.01 -3.90 17.56
C VAL A 342 3.59 -3.47 16.16
N TYR A 343 3.68 -2.18 15.87
CA TYR A 343 3.36 -1.65 14.55
C TYR A 343 3.91 -0.24 14.37
N PRO A 344 4.15 0.20 13.12
CA PRO A 344 4.64 1.55 12.83
C PRO A 344 3.94 2.69 13.57
N GLY A 345 4.65 3.33 14.49
CA GLY A 345 4.16 4.48 15.24
C GLY A 345 3.16 4.14 16.36
N ALA A 346 3.17 2.91 16.88
CA ALA A 346 2.48 2.51 18.11
C ALA A 346 2.93 3.36 19.33
N PRO A 347 2.09 3.53 20.36
CA PRO A 347 2.48 4.24 21.57
C PRO A 347 3.54 3.47 22.37
N GLU A 348 4.76 3.98 22.45
CA GLU A 348 5.86 3.28 23.12
C GLU A 348 6.19 3.83 24.54
N PRO A 349 6.11 3.00 25.59
CA PRO A 349 6.57 3.32 26.94
C PRO A 349 8.10 3.39 27.08
N CYS A 350 8.61 4.31 27.90
CA CYS A 350 10.05 4.39 28.23
C CYS A 350 10.62 3.23 29.05
N ASP A 351 9.76 2.29 29.47
CA ASP A 351 10.08 1.04 30.14
C ASP A 351 9.75 -0.19 29.26
N SER A 352 9.49 0.03 27.96
CA SER A 352 9.38 -1.05 26.98
C SER A 352 10.73 -1.71 26.75
N ALA A 353 10.75 -3.04 26.83
CA ALA A 353 11.92 -3.85 26.45
C ALA A 353 11.90 -4.27 24.98
N THR A 354 10.78 -4.00 24.29
CA THR A 354 10.53 -4.31 22.89
C THR A 354 10.35 -2.99 22.15
N ASP A 355 10.96 -2.85 20.98
CA ASP A 355 10.60 -1.82 19.99
C ASP A 355 9.15 -2.07 19.57
N LEU A 356 8.21 -1.24 20.03
CA LEU A 356 6.78 -1.37 19.71
C LEU A 356 6.39 -0.56 18.48
N ASP A 357 7.09 0.52 18.17
CA ASP A 357 6.69 1.47 17.13
C ASP A 357 7.47 1.29 15.81
N CYS A 358 8.37 0.31 15.78
CA CYS A 358 9.24 -0.08 14.69
C CYS A 358 10.20 1.04 14.20
N ASP A 359 10.58 1.98 15.07
CA ASP A 359 11.61 2.99 14.76
C ASP A 359 13.05 2.45 14.80
N GLY A 360 13.25 1.24 15.35
CA GLY A 360 14.54 0.57 15.52
C GLY A 360 15.15 0.70 16.91
N THR A 361 14.47 1.35 17.86
CA THR A 361 14.93 1.53 19.24
C THR A 361 13.83 1.24 20.28
N PRO A 362 14.05 0.33 21.25
CA PRO A 362 13.13 0.15 22.35
C PRO A 362 13.02 1.40 23.23
N GLY A 363 11.80 1.66 23.70
CA GLY A 363 11.41 2.88 24.38
C GLY A 363 12.33 3.29 25.52
N ALA A 364 12.86 4.50 25.43
CA ALA A 364 13.85 5.03 26.34
C ALA A 364 13.61 6.50 26.68
N CYS A 365 14.16 6.95 27.81
CA CYS A 365 14.08 8.36 28.19
C CYS A 365 15.19 9.22 27.56
N PRO A 366 14.89 10.48 27.20
CA PRO A 366 15.90 11.47 26.87
C PRO A 366 16.97 11.60 27.96
N SER A 367 18.20 11.95 27.55
CA SER A 367 19.36 12.07 28.44
C SER A 367 19.09 12.98 29.65
N GLY A 368 19.29 12.43 30.85
CA GLY A 368 19.08 13.13 32.12
C GLY A 368 17.76 12.80 32.83
N LEU A 369 16.88 12.01 32.20
CA LEU A 369 15.64 11.50 32.80
C LEU A 369 15.73 9.99 33.05
N TYR A 370 14.87 9.49 33.94
CA TYR A 370 14.75 8.09 34.33
C TYR A 370 13.31 7.64 34.07
N CYS A 371 13.12 6.44 33.53
CA CYS A 371 11.76 5.94 33.36
C CYS A 371 11.17 5.46 34.70
N HIS A 372 9.93 5.85 34.96
CA HIS A 372 9.12 5.40 36.08
C HIS A 372 7.67 5.24 35.61
N THR A 373 7.16 4.01 35.65
CA THR A 373 5.78 3.68 35.24
C THR A 373 5.40 4.31 33.91
N SER A 374 6.22 4.06 32.88
CA SER A 374 6.05 4.59 31.52
C SER A 374 6.14 6.11 31.37
N ILE A 375 6.66 6.85 32.36
CA ILE A 375 6.90 8.30 32.32
C ILE A 375 8.39 8.60 32.56
N CYS A 376 8.97 9.51 31.78
CA CYS A 376 10.32 10.01 32.00
C CYS A 376 10.36 11.11 33.05
N VAL A 377 10.89 10.78 34.24
CA VAL A 377 10.96 11.68 35.41
C VAL A 377 12.40 12.09 35.76
N PRO A 378 12.62 13.28 36.33
CA PRO A 378 13.96 13.72 36.73
C PRO A 378 14.47 13.01 38.00
N PRO A 379 15.80 12.89 38.16
CA PRO A 379 16.41 12.38 39.40
C PRO A 379 16.29 13.36 40.57
N CYS A 380 16.44 12.83 41.79
CA CYS A 380 16.58 13.59 43.02
C CYS A 380 17.70 13.04 43.91
N LYS A 381 17.99 13.73 45.02
CA LYS A 381 18.86 13.24 46.09
C LYS A 381 18.08 13.16 47.40
N VAL A 382 18.08 11.99 48.03
CA VAL A 382 17.52 11.81 49.37
C VAL A 382 18.43 12.50 50.40
N GLY A 383 17.88 13.45 51.16
CA GLY A 383 18.56 14.11 52.28
C GLY A 383 18.89 15.60 52.07
N GLU A 384 18.75 16.14 50.85
CA GLU A 384 18.81 17.59 50.59
C GLU A 384 17.38 18.15 50.47
N ILE A 385 17.10 19.28 51.10
CA ILE A 385 15.76 19.90 51.11
C ILE A 385 15.51 20.55 49.74
N GLY A 386 14.65 19.94 48.91
CA GLY A 386 13.90 20.67 47.86
C GLY A 386 14.31 20.48 46.39
N ASN A 387 14.88 19.34 45.97
CA ASN A 387 15.20 19.10 44.55
C ASN A 387 14.09 18.47 43.69
N CYS A 388 12.95 18.07 44.27
CA CYS A 388 11.76 17.71 43.49
C CYS A 388 10.80 18.91 43.37
N PRO A 389 10.12 19.09 42.22
CA PRO A 389 9.10 20.13 42.09
C PRO A 389 7.97 19.93 43.11
N ILE A 390 7.33 21.02 43.51
CA ILE A 390 6.24 21.01 44.51
C ILE A 390 5.08 20.14 43.99
N GLY A 391 4.74 19.08 44.73
CA GLY A 391 3.78 18.04 44.30
C GLY A 391 4.44 16.77 43.76
N SER A 392 5.73 16.56 44.05
CA SER A 392 6.44 15.29 43.80
C SER A 392 7.28 14.87 45.00
N THR A 393 7.18 13.59 45.34
CA THR A 393 7.93 12.94 46.41
C THR A 393 9.21 12.32 45.86
N CYS A 394 10.37 12.64 46.46
CA CYS A 394 11.65 12.00 46.12
C CYS A 394 11.65 10.55 46.63
N GLN A 395 11.49 9.58 45.74
CA GLN A 395 11.42 8.15 46.06
C GLN A 395 12.70 7.42 45.62
N GLY A 396 13.22 6.56 46.50
CA GLY A 396 14.31 5.64 46.15
C GLY A 396 13.81 4.48 45.29
N THR A 397 14.45 4.26 44.14
CA THR A 397 14.23 3.12 43.24
C THR A 397 15.56 2.39 42.96
N ALA A 398 15.51 1.28 42.22
CA ALA A 398 16.70 0.54 41.83
C ALA A 398 17.63 1.34 40.90
N GLN A 399 17.09 2.30 40.14
CA GLN A 399 17.81 3.17 39.22
C GLN A 399 18.43 4.40 39.91
N GLY A 400 18.16 4.63 41.19
CA GLY A 400 18.52 5.83 41.93
C GLY A 400 17.31 6.46 42.62
N SER A 401 17.46 7.66 43.16
CA SER A 401 16.32 8.42 43.69
C SER A 401 15.73 9.31 42.60
N ILE A 402 14.41 9.28 42.45
CA ILE A 402 13.67 9.97 41.38
C ILE A 402 12.49 10.76 41.96
N CYS A 403 12.05 11.80 41.26
CA CYS A 403 10.87 12.56 41.64
C CYS A 403 9.61 11.83 41.16
N VAL A 404 8.95 11.11 42.07
CA VAL A 404 7.66 10.46 41.80
C VAL A 404 6.54 11.49 42.03
N PRO A 405 5.67 11.74 41.05
CA PRO A 405 4.64 12.76 41.18
C PRO A 405 3.50 12.31 42.09
N ASP A 406 3.08 13.20 43.01
CA ASP A 406 1.87 12.97 43.81
C ASP A 406 0.61 13.24 42.96
N ASP A 407 0.74 14.13 41.96
CA ASP A 407 -0.24 14.35 40.89
C ASP A 407 0.43 14.65 39.53
N CYS A 408 -0.35 14.53 38.45
CA CYS A 408 0.17 14.74 37.09
C CYS A 408 0.47 16.20 36.72
N THR A 409 0.06 17.19 37.53
CA THR A 409 0.36 18.61 37.24
C THR A 409 1.81 18.93 37.50
N THR A 410 2.44 18.12 38.36
CA THR A 410 3.85 18.16 38.69
C THR A 410 4.67 17.17 37.86
N GLY A 411 4.08 16.00 37.58
CA GLY A 411 4.75 14.87 36.95
C GLY A 411 4.67 14.76 35.43
N GLY A 412 3.73 15.46 34.81
CA GLY A 412 3.29 15.10 33.47
C GLY A 412 2.49 13.78 33.47
N CYS A 413 2.40 13.17 32.30
CA CYS A 413 1.65 11.96 32.02
C CYS A 413 2.42 11.07 31.04
N PRO A 414 2.02 9.79 30.87
CA PRO A 414 2.60 8.94 29.83
C PRO A 414 2.38 9.54 28.42
N PRO A 415 3.15 9.09 27.41
CA PRO A 415 2.89 9.42 26.00
C PRO A 415 1.40 9.31 25.63
N GLY A 416 0.93 10.18 24.75
CA GLY A 416 -0.49 10.28 24.39
C GLY A 416 -1.43 10.86 25.45
N SER A 417 -0.94 11.32 26.62
CA SER A 417 -1.79 11.84 27.72
C SER A 417 -1.40 13.25 28.22
N VAL A 418 -2.39 13.99 28.73
CA VAL A 418 -2.24 15.27 29.43
C VAL A 418 -2.85 15.22 30.83
N CYS A 419 -2.40 16.10 31.72
CA CYS A 419 -2.96 16.18 33.06
C CYS A 419 -4.27 16.96 33.09
N ASP A 420 -5.35 16.32 33.56
CA ASP A 420 -6.62 16.98 33.78
C ASP A 420 -6.55 17.94 34.98
N SER A 421 -6.90 19.21 34.74
CA SER A 421 -6.72 20.29 35.71
C SER A 421 -7.64 20.20 36.92
N GLN A 422 -8.77 19.48 36.81
CA GLN A 422 -9.80 19.32 37.85
C GLN A 422 -9.56 18.08 38.71
N THR A 423 -9.38 16.93 38.06
CA THR A 423 -9.23 15.62 38.71
C THR A 423 -7.79 15.32 39.13
N LYS A 424 -6.81 16.08 38.62
CA LYS A 424 -5.37 15.87 38.84
C LYS A 424 -4.87 14.49 38.40
N LYS A 425 -5.55 13.90 37.41
CA LYS A 425 -5.23 12.60 36.80
C LYS A 425 -4.94 12.75 35.32
N CYS A 426 -4.16 11.81 34.78
CA CYS A 426 -3.90 11.76 33.35
C CYS A 426 -5.16 11.36 32.58
N LYS A 427 -5.40 12.04 31.47
CA LYS A 427 -6.40 11.72 30.46
C LYS A 427 -5.77 11.80 29.06
N PRO A 428 -6.37 11.22 28.01
CA PRO A 428 -5.84 11.32 26.66
C PRO A 428 -5.60 12.77 26.23
N ALA A 429 -4.47 13.03 25.58
CA ALA A 429 -4.02 14.38 25.20
C ALA A 429 -4.95 15.08 24.19
N CYS A 430 -5.76 14.27 23.49
CA CYS A 430 -6.71 14.69 22.48
C CYS A 430 -8.17 14.71 22.97
N ASP A 431 -8.42 14.47 24.26
CA ASP A 431 -9.77 14.50 24.83
C ASP A 431 -10.39 15.91 24.74
N GLY A 432 -11.43 16.03 23.92
CA GLY A 432 -12.13 17.30 23.64
C GLY A 432 -11.43 18.23 22.64
N VAL A 433 -10.34 17.79 21.99
CA VAL A 433 -9.64 18.56 20.95
C VAL A 433 -10.40 18.45 19.63
N VAL A 434 -10.62 19.59 18.96
CA VAL A 434 -11.20 19.66 17.62
C VAL A 434 -10.17 20.39 16.75
N CYS A 435 -9.45 19.64 15.92
CA CYS A 435 -8.38 20.20 15.11
C CYS A 435 -8.89 20.98 13.88
N PRO A 436 -8.05 21.85 13.29
CA PRO A 436 -8.31 22.48 12.01
C PRO A 436 -8.63 21.47 10.91
N PHE A 437 -9.38 21.90 9.89
CA PHE A 437 -9.72 21.06 8.74
C PHE A 437 -8.46 20.46 8.08
N GLY A 438 -8.46 19.14 7.87
CA GLY A 438 -7.33 18.37 7.36
C GLY A 438 -6.33 17.88 8.42
N GLU A 439 -6.40 18.38 9.65
CA GLU A 439 -5.53 17.97 10.76
C GLU A 439 -6.24 17.03 11.72
N SER A 440 -5.50 16.12 12.35
CA SER A 440 -5.98 15.26 13.43
C SER A 440 -5.15 15.46 14.69
N CYS A 441 -5.73 15.21 15.86
CA CYS A 441 -4.97 15.28 17.09
C CYS A 441 -4.17 14.00 17.31
N LYS A 442 -2.84 14.10 17.34
CA LYS A 442 -1.93 13.05 17.82
C LYS A 442 -1.05 13.65 18.92
N ASP A 443 -0.92 12.96 20.05
CA ASP A 443 -0.09 13.34 21.20
C ASP A 443 -0.26 14.79 21.69
N GLY A 444 -1.49 15.31 21.67
CA GLY A 444 -1.80 16.67 22.13
C GLY A 444 -1.36 17.77 21.16
N LYS A 445 -1.17 17.43 19.88
CA LYS A 445 -0.92 18.38 18.79
C LYS A 445 -1.89 18.10 17.66
N CYS A 446 -2.45 19.15 17.07
CA CYS A 446 -3.05 19.02 15.75
C CYS A 446 -1.93 18.91 14.72
N VAL A 447 -1.96 17.83 13.96
CA VAL A 447 -0.97 17.52 12.93
C VAL A 447 -1.70 17.19 11.63
N ASP A 448 -1.18 17.69 10.52
CA ASP A 448 -1.54 17.17 9.21
C ASP A 448 -0.91 15.78 9.09
N LEU A 449 -1.72 14.74 9.24
CA LEU A 449 -1.26 13.36 9.14
C LEU A 449 -0.78 13.00 7.73
N CYS A 450 -1.11 13.82 6.72
CA CYS A 450 -0.64 13.67 5.34
C CYS A 450 0.63 14.47 5.02
N ALA A 451 1.16 15.26 5.97
CA ALA A 451 2.39 16.01 5.78
C ALA A 451 3.58 15.07 5.55
N GLY A 452 4.07 15.01 4.32
CA GLY A 452 5.19 14.15 3.91
C GLY A 452 4.79 12.73 3.49
N VAL A 453 3.51 12.36 3.58
CA VAL A 453 3.02 11.05 3.12
C VAL A 453 2.99 11.02 1.59
N GLN A 454 3.70 10.06 0.99
CA GLN A 454 3.67 9.80 -0.45
C GLN A 454 2.87 8.54 -0.73
N CYS A 455 1.64 8.70 -1.21
CA CYS A 455 0.79 7.56 -1.57
C CYS A 455 1.11 7.05 -2.98
N PRO A 456 1.11 5.72 -3.20
CA PRO A 456 1.18 5.14 -4.55
C PRO A 456 0.01 5.65 -5.40
N PRO A 457 0.25 6.23 -6.59
CA PRO A 457 -0.82 6.68 -7.47
C PRO A 457 -1.72 5.51 -7.90
N PRO A 458 -3.06 5.68 -7.92
CA PRO A 458 -3.79 6.94 -7.81
C PRO A 458 -4.31 7.24 -6.40
N LYS A 459 -3.85 6.52 -5.36
CA LYS A 459 -4.26 6.77 -3.97
C LYS A 459 -3.83 8.16 -3.52
N GLN A 460 -4.64 8.76 -2.67
CA GLN A 460 -4.40 10.06 -2.06
C GLN A 460 -4.33 9.87 -0.55
N CYS A 461 -3.50 10.67 0.12
CA CYS A 461 -3.50 10.65 1.57
C CYS A 461 -4.77 11.33 2.08
N TRP A 462 -5.49 10.65 2.96
CA TRP A 462 -6.67 11.17 3.66
C TRP A 462 -6.55 10.82 5.14
N LEU A 463 -6.32 11.84 5.98
CA LEU A 463 -6.10 11.70 7.42
C LEU A 463 -4.96 10.71 7.78
N GLY A 464 -3.87 10.72 7.01
CA GLY A 464 -2.69 9.86 7.20
C GLY A 464 -2.73 8.52 6.47
N GLU A 465 -3.90 8.09 6.01
CA GLU A 465 -4.08 6.82 5.32
C GLU A 465 -4.08 7.03 3.80
N CYS A 466 -3.38 6.18 3.06
CA CYS A 466 -3.40 6.20 1.59
C CYS A 466 -4.65 5.51 1.05
N LYS A 467 -5.72 6.29 0.83
CA LYS A 467 -7.01 5.80 0.34
C LYS A 467 -7.14 5.99 -1.17
N ALA A 468 -7.85 5.08 -1.82
CA ALA A 468 -8.29 5.34 -3.19
C ALA A 468 -9.29 6.51 -3.19
N PRO A 469 -9.24 7.42 -4.20
CA PRO A 469 -10.20 8.51 -4.31
C PRO A 469 -11.65 8.00 -4.31
N CYS A 470 -12.59 8.72 -3.69
CA CYS A 470 -13.95 8.21 -3.49
C CYS A 470 -14.68 7.91 -4.82
N LYS A 471 -14.29 8.59 -5.92
CA LYS A 471 -14.82 8.34 -7.27
C LYS A 471 -14.62 6.90 -7.76
N CYS A 472 -13.62 6.22 -7.20
CA CYS A 472 -13.28 4.84 -7.52
C CYS A 472 -14.29 3.84 -6.94
N TYR A 473 -15.15 4.27 -6.02
CA TYR A 473 -16.24 3.46 -5.46
C TYR A 473 -17.59 3.78 -6.13
N ALA A 474 -18.46 2.78 -6.17
CA ALA A 474 -19.84 2.93 -6.63
C ALA A 474 -20.62 3.84 -5.66
N GLY A 475 -21.36 4.82 -6.22
CA GLY A 475 -22.05 5.83 -5.41
C GLY A 475 -21.09 6.54 -4.45
N ASP A 476 -21.46 6.57 -3.17
CA ASP A 476 -20.72 7.21 -2.07
C ASP A 476 -20.10 6.18 -1.09
N ILE A 477 -19.97 4.91 -1.48
CA ILE A 477 -19.55 3.81 -0.59
C ILE A 477 -18.12 4.00 -0.03
N GLY A 478 -17.28 4.75 -0.73
CA GLY A 478 -15.95 5.13 -0.24
C GLY A 478 -15.94 6.22 0.85
N CYS A 479 -17.10 6.71 1.28
CA CYS A 479 -17.26 7.81 2.24
C CYS A 479 -18.00 7.38 3.51
N ASN A 480 -17.83 8.15 4.58
CA ASN A 480 -18.49 7.84 5.85
C ASN A 480 -20.00 8.14 5.78
N THR A 481 -20.76 7.56 6.71
CA THR A 481 -22.21 7.81 6.80
C THR A 481 -22.52 9.29 6.98
N GLY A 482 -23.20 9.88 6.00
CA GLY A 482 -23.58 11.30 6.00
C GLY A 482 -22.66 12.20 5.15
N GLU A 483 -21.61 11.65 4.54
CA GLU A 483 -20.80 12.30 3.51
C GLU A 483 -21.23 11.83 2.11
N VAL A 484 -20.81 12.57 1.08
CA VAL A 484 -20.93 12.19 -0.34
C VAL A 484 -19.59 12.35 -1.03
N CYS A 485 -19.43 11.66 -2.15
CA CYS A 485 -18.23 11.75 -2.96
C CYS A 485 -18.27 12.97 -3.91
N ASP A 486 -17.25 13.81 -3.85
CA ASP A 486 -17.09 15.00 -4.69
C ASP A 486 -16.51 14.65 -6.07
N LYS A 487 -17.21 13.80 -6.82
CA LYS A 487 -16.74 13.22 -8.10
C LYS A 487 -16.47 14.31 -9.14
N GLY A 488 -15.21 14.42 -9.57
CA GLY A 488 -14.75 15.43 -10.53
C GLY A 488 -14.48 16.81 -9.92
N GLY A 489 -14.67 16.97 -8.61
CA GLY A 489 -14.18 18.10 -7.83
C GLY A 489 -12.86 17.75 -7.15
N THR A 490 -12.90 17.55 -5.84
CA THR A 490 -11.77 17.06 -5.02
C THR A 490 -11.55 15.55 -5.12
N ASP A 491 -12.53 14.77 -5.60
CA ASP A 491 -12.59 13.31 -5.51
C ASP A 491 -12.41 12.75 -4.08
N GLY A 492 -12.64 13.60 -3.07
CA GLY A 492 -12.68 13.26 -1.65
C GLY A 492 -14.11 13.22 -1.10
N CYS A 493 -14.23 12.80 0.15
CA CYS A 493 -15.50 12.74 0.86
C CYS A 493 -15.80 14.08 1.51
N VAL A 494 -17.00 14.61 1.26
CA VAL A 494 -17.43 15.93 1.71
C VAL A 494 -18.86 15.88 2.25
N PRO A 495 -19.30 16.83 3.09
CA PRO A 495 -20.72 16.96 3.41
C PRO A 495 -21.57 17.15 2.15
N PRO A 496 -22.82 16.63 2.09
CA PRO A 496 -23.71 16.78 0.92
C PRO A 496 -23.88 18.21 0.43
N ALA A 497 -23.86 19.17 1.35
CA ALA A 497 -23.97 20.60 1.05
C ALA A 497 -22.69 21.20 0.42
N CYS A 498 -21.60 20.43 0.31
CA CYS A 498 -20.29 20.83 -0.22
C CYS A 498 -19.94 20.20 -1.57
N GLN A 499 -20.72 19.23 -2.06
CA GLN A 499 -20.49 18.59 -3.36
C GLN A 499 -20.46 19.64 -4.48
N GLY A 500 -19.40 19.63 -5.29
CA GLY A 500 -19.16 20.59 -6.38
C GLY A 500 -18.86 22.03 -5.94
N LYS A 501 -18.62 22.29 -4.63
CA LYS A 501 -18.23 23.62 -4.14
C LYS A 501 -16.72 23.77 -4.00
N THR A 502 -16.22 24.95 -4.32
CA THR A 502 -14.83 25.35 -4.08
C THR A 502 -14.81 26.61 -3.23
N CYS A 503 -14.13 26.56 -2.09
CA CYS A 503 -13.93 27.71 -1.21
C CYS A 503 -12.63 28.47 -1.56
N ALA A 504 -12.46 29.68 -1.02
CA ALA A 504 -11.24 30.45 -1.24
C ALA A 504 -10.04 29.82 -0.48
N ALA A 505 -8.82 30.21 -0.84
CA ALA A 505 -7.62 29.73 -0.15
C ALA A 505 -7.65 30.13 1.34
N GLY A 506 -7.51 29.15 2.24
CA GLY A 506 -7.61 29.33 3.69
C GLY A 506 -9.01 29.08 4.28
N GLU A 507 -9.99 28.78 3.44
CA GLU A 507 -11.34 28.35 3.83
C GLU A 507 -11.58 26.87 3.50
N HIS A 508 -12.52 26.26 4.22
CA HIS A 508 -13.07 24.94 3.92
C HIS A 508 -14.60 25.01 3.94
N CYS A 509 -15.25 24.04 3.30
CA CYS A 509 -16.71 23.95 3.29
C CYS A 509 -17.20 23.18 4.52
N ASP A 510 -18.06 23.78 5.32
CA ASP A 510 -18.62 23.16 6.54
C ASP A 510 -19.84 22.27 6.24
N ALA A 511 -20.35 21.58 7.27
CA ALA A 511 -21.52 20.70 7.14
C ALA A 511 -22.81 21.41 6.64
N THR A 512 -22.89 22.74 6.70
CA THR A 512 -24.02 23.52 6.17
C THR A 512 -23.83 23.94 4.71
N GLY A 513 -22.63 23.71 4.16
CA GLY A 513 -22.24 24.14 2.83
C GLY A 513 -21.72 25.58 2.78
N ALA A 514 -21.36 26.17 3.92
CA ALA A 514 -20.74 27.49 4.00
C ALA A 514 -19.22 27.38 3.93
N CYS A 515 -18.58 28.29 3.19
CA CYS A 515 -17.13 28.43 3.26
C CYS A 515 -16.75 29.16 4.56
N VAL A 516 -15.98 28.50 5.42
CA VAL A 516 -15.55 29.02 6.72
C VAL A 516 -14.03 28.92 6.85
N GLY A 517 -13.42 29.89 7.52
CA GLY A 517 -11.97 29.90 7.71
C GLY A 517 -11.46 28.70 8.50
N LYS A 518 -10.17 28.34 8.32
CA LYS A 518 -9.48 27.19 8.96
C LYS A 518 -9.71 27.04 10.48
N CYS A 519 -10.02 28.13 11.20
CA CYS A 519 -10.26 28.13 12.65
C CYS A 519 -11.73 28.06 13.10
N SER A 520 -12.69 27.91 12.19
CA SER A 520 -14.11 27.80 12.57
C SER A 520 -14.36 26.52 13.35
N GLY A 521 -14.91 26.63 14.57
CA GLY A 521 -15.19 25.47 15.43
C GLY A 521 -13.97 24.77 16.05
N VAL A 522 -12.75 25.25 15.79
CA VAL A 522 -11.51 24.63 16.27
C VAL A 522 -11.31 24.83 17.78
N ILE A 523 -11.03 23.73 18.47
CA ILE A 523 -10.63 23.69 19.88
C ILE A 523 -9.22 23.11 19.94
N CYS A 524 -8.22 23.99 19.92
CA CYS A 524 -6.81 23.58 19.97
C CYS A 524 -6.44 22.91 21.32
N PRO A 525 -5.40 22.07 21.34
CA PRO A 525 -4.84 21.51 22.57
C PRO A 525 -4.45 22.56 23.62
N GLN A 526 -4.31 22.12 24.87
CA GLN A 526 -3.96 23.01 25.98
C GLN A 526 -2.63 23.75 25.73
N GLY A 527 -2.64 25.08 25.93
CA GLY A 527 -1.46 25.93 25.67
C GLY A 527 -1.37 26.47 24.23
N GLN A 528 -2.36 26.19 23.38
CA GLN A 528 -2.41 26.62 21.98
C GLN A 528 -3.65 27.50 21.68
N LYS A 529 -3.58 28.25 20.57
CA LYS A 529 -4.67 29.02 19.95
C LYS A 529 -4.72 28.70 18.45
N CYS A 530 -5.86 28.89 17.81
CA CYS A 530 -5.94 28.73 16.36
C CYS A 530 -5.50 30.00 15.63
N ASN A 531 -4.59 29.85 14.67
CA ASN A 531 -4.15 30.84 13.69
C ASN A 531 -4.80 30.52 12.33
N SER A 532 -5.43 31.51 11.71
CA SER A 532 -6.20 31.33 10.45
C SER A 532 -5.36 30.88 9.25
N THR A 533 -4.03 31.00 9.32
CA THR A 533 -3.10 30.55 8.28
C THR A 533 -2.43 29.23 8.67
N THR A 534 -1.87 29.13 9.87
CA THR A 534 -1.01 28.01 10.27
C THR A 534 -1.71 26.89 11.05
N GLY A 535 -2.97 27.06 11.49
CA GLY A 535 -3.67 26.07 12.32
C GLY A 535 -3.42 26.28 13.81
N CYS A 536 -3.36 25.21 14.61
CA CYS A 536 -3.11 25.35 16.05
C CYS A 536 -1.65 25.67 16.35
N VAL A 537 -1.42 26.81 17.01
CA VAL A 537 -0.09 27.35 17.35
C VAL A 537 0.01 27.64 18.85
N PRO A 538 1.22 27.67 19.46
CA PRO A 538 1.39 28.08 20.84
C PRO A 538 0.72 29.43 21.14
N LEU A 539 0.15 29.59 22.34
CA LEU A 539 -0.56 30.83 22.73
C LEU A 539 0.29 32.10 22.54
N CYS A 540 1.60 32.00 22.72
CA CYS A 540 2.57 33.09 22.58
C CYS A 540 3.05 33.34 21.14
N GLU A 541 2.65 32.56 20.14
CA GLU A 541 3.06 32.80 18.76
C GLU A 541 2.49 34.14 18.25
N GLY A 542 3.37 35.00 17.73
CA GLY A 542 3.00 36.36 17.30
C GLY A 542 2.64 37.33 18.43
N VAL A 543 2.83 36.98 19.71
CA VAL A 543 2.59 37.88 20.84
C VAL A 543 3.84 38.71 21.12
N LEU A 544 3.73 40.03 20.98
CA LEU A 544 4.75 41.00 21.37
C LEU A 544 4.36 41.61 22.73
N CYS A 545 5.15 41.35 23.76
CA CYS A 545 4.96 41.91 25.09
C CYS A 545 5.75 43.21 25.31
N GLY A 546 5.35 44.02 26.29
CA GLY A 546 6.03 45.27 26.62
C GLY A 546 7.40 45.09 27.27
N ASP A 547 8.14 46.18 27.41
CA ASP A 547 9.44 46.19 28.08
C ASP A 547 9.34 45.65 29.52
N GLY A 548 9.97 44.50 29.79
CA GLY A 548 9.96 43.84 31.10
C GLY A 548 8.86 42.79 31.30
N GLU A 549 8.09 42.46 30.26
CA GLU A 549 7.08 41.39 30.28
C GLU A 549 7.54 40.17 29.47
N THR A 550 6.96 39.00 29.75
CA THR A 550 7.14 37.79 28.95
C THR A 550 5.78 37.13 28.75
N CYS A 551 5.52 36.59 27.55
CA CYS A 551 4.28 35.86 27.32
C CYS A 551 4.31 34.52 28.08
N ASN A 552 3.33 34.30 28.95
CA ASN A 552 3.18 33.06 29.68
C ASN A 552 2.59 31.97 28.75
N PRO A 553 3.29 30.85 28.50
CA PRO A 553 2.86 29.84 27.52
C PRO A 553 1.59 29.07 27.92
N LYS A 554 1.13 29.18 29.17
CA LYS A 554 -0.12 28.55 29.63
C LYS A 554 -1.34 29.46 29.46
N THR A 555 -1.17 30.77 29.49
CA THR A 555 -2.27 31.76 29.48
C THR A 555 -2.31 32.60 28.21
N GLY A 556 -1.18 32.72 27.49
CA GLY A 556 -1.01 33.65 26.36
C GLY A 556 -0.91 35.12 26.79
N ALA A 557 -0.96 35.41 28.09
CA ALA A 557 -0.88 36.76 28.61
C ALA A 557 0.57 37.23 28.71
N CYS A 558 0.81 38.49 28.38
CA CYS A 558 2.02 39.18 28.78
C CYS A 558 1.97 39.41 30.29
N GLU A 559 2.86 38.75 31.02
CA GLU A 559 2.97 38.84 32.46
C GLU A 559 4.32 39.49 32.78
N ALA A 560 4.36 40.36 33.80
CA ALA A 560 5.59 40.99 34.24
C ALA A 560 6.64 39.91 34.53
N SER A 561 7.83 40.05 33.96
CA SER A 561 8.88 39.04 34.01
C SER A 561 9.36 38.85 35.46
N GLN A 562 8.73 37.93 36.18
CA GLN A 562 9.15 37.54 37.52
C GLN A 562 10.54 36.95 37.41
N CYS A 563 11.55 37.66 37.92
CA CYS A 563 12.97 37.36 37.73
C CYS A 563 13.33 35.92 38.15
N ASN A 564 13.26 34.97 37.23
CA ASN A 564 13.57 33.58 37.48
C ASN A 564 14.10 32.88 36.21
N PRO A 565 15.38 32.47 36.13
CA PRO A 565 16.49 32.73 37.06
C PRO A 565 17.59 33.64 36.47
N LEU A 566 18.40 34.23 37.37
CA LEU A 566 19.58 35.08 37.11
C LEU A 566 19.36 36.47 36.47
N CYS A 567 19.22 37.48 37.32
CA CYS A 567 19.92 38.75 37.04
C CYS A 567 21.43 38.48 37.12
N ILE A 568 22.20 38.89 36.10
CA ILE A 568 23.66 38.73 36.10
C ILE A 568 24.26 39.61 37.21
N PRO A 569 25.06 39.04 38.16
CA PRO A 569 25.72 39.83 39.20
C PRO A 569 26.56 40.97 38.61
N PRO A 570 26.53 42.19 39.17
CA PRO A 570 26.00 42.54 40.50
C PRO A 570 24.54 43.04 40.51
N LYS A 571 23.75 42.83 39.45
CA LYS A 571 22.36 43.31 39.39
C LYS A 571 21.42 42.48 40.27
N VAL A 572 20.48 43.15 40.92
CA VAL A 572 19.43 42.54 41.75
C VAL A 572 18.05 42.83 41.16
N CYS A 573 17.10 41.91 41.34
CA CYS A 573 15.73 42.11 40.88
C CYS A 573 14.98 43.05 41.83
N VAL A 574 14.54 44.20 41.33
CA VAL A 574 13.64 45.12 42.04
C VAL A 574 12.48 45.44 41.10
N ALA A 575 11.25 45.18 41.56
CA ALA A 575 10.02 45.41 40.78
C ALA A 575 10.03 44.81 39.35
N GLY A 576 10.65 43.63 39.17
CA GLY A 576 10.74 42.95 37.87
C GLY A 576 11.87 43.43 36.95
N GLN A 577 12.69 44.41 37.37
CA GLN A 577 13.84 44.89 36.61
C GLN A 577 15.16 44.54 37.30
N CYS A 578 16.16 44.11 36.53
CA CYS A 578 17.52 43.87 37.02
C CYS A 578 18.28 45.21 37.13
N VAL A 579 18.21 45.84 38.30
CA VAL A 579 18.86 47.11 38.61
C VAL A 579 20.20 46.90 39.31
N LEU A 580 21.11 47.88 39.24
CA LEU A 580 22.27 47.92 40.14
C LEU A 580 21.77 48.32 41.54
N PRO A 581 22.22 47.67 42.62
CA PRO A 581 21.88 48.11 43.97
C PRO A 581 22.48 49.51 44.20
N GLU A 582 21.61 50.51 44.40
CA GLU A 582 22.04 51.89 44.61
C GLU A 582 22.89 52.00 45.88
N ALA A 583 24.10 52.55 45.73
CA ALA A 583 25.02 52.72 46.85
C ALA A 583 24.46 53.78 47.83
N GLY A 584 24.03 53.32 49.00
CA GLY A 584 23.48 54.16 50.05
C GLY A 584 24.41 55.31 50.43
N THR A 585 23.83 56.49 50.62
CA THR A 585 24.52 57.76 50.88
C THR A 585 25.22 57.79 52.25
N GLY A 586 26.43 58.37 52.29
CA GLY A 586 27.19 58.53 53.52
C GLY A 586 28.27 59.61 53.50
N GLY A 587 28.00 60.74 54.16
CA GLY A 587 28.99 61.47 54.96
C GLY A 587 30.02 62.40 54.29
N SER A 588 29.65 63.68 54.14
CA SER A 588 30.40 64.85 54.65
C SER A 588 31.93 65.01 54.49
N GLY A 589 32.32 66.09 53.79
CA GLY A 589 33.21 67.11 54.39
C GLY A 589 34.60 67.32 53.75
N GLY A 590 35.01 68.60 53.65
CA GLY A 590 36.41 69.01 53.46
C GLY A 590 36.67 69.89 52.23
N ALA A 591 36.81 71.20 52.46
CA ALA A 591 37.32 72.14 51.45
C ALA A 591 38.75 72.58 51.80
N VAL A 592 39.60 72.76 50.78
CA VAL A 592 40.75 73.69 50.77
C VAL A 592 41.12 74.04 49.32
N ASN A 593 41.72 75.21 49.12
CA ASN A 593 41.93 75.87 47.83
C ASN A 593 43.40 75.83 47.37
N ASP A 594 43.66 76.55 46.26
CA ASP A 594 44.96 77.02 45.72
C ASP A 594 45.86 76.01 44.97
N ALA A 595 46.57 76.39 43.90
CA ALA A 595 46.49 77.62 43.07
C ALA A 595 47.24 77.46 41.72
N GLY A 596 46.83 78.23 40.71
CA GLY A 596 47.62 78.66 39.54
C GLY A 596 47.95 77.60 38.46
N SER A 597 48.22 77.98 37.21
CA SER A 597 47.98 79.26 36.51
C SER A 597 48.24 79.08 35.00
N ASP A 598 47.47 79.80 34.16
CA ASP A 598 47.86 80.50 32.91
C ASP A 598 48.67 79.78 31.78
N ALA A 599 48.42 79.98 30.48
CA ALA A 599 47.36 80.70 29.77
C ALA A 599 47.42 80.40 28.24
N ALA A 600 46.32 80.72 27.53
CA ALA A 600 46.26 81.21 26.13
C ALA A 600 46.83 80.37 24.95
N ALA A 601 46.30 80.44 23.71
CA ALA A 601 45.00 80.92 23.20
C ALA A 601 44.89 80.55 21.69
N ALA A 602 43.65 80.49 21.16
CA ALA A 602 43.26 80.79 19.75
C ALA A 602 43.88 79.96 18.59
N SER A 603 43.26 79.80 17.42
CA SER A 603 41.86 79.98 16.96
C SER A 603 41.69 79.38 15.55
N GLY A 604 40.49 78.89 15.21
CA GLY A 604 40.05 78.58 13.83
C GLY A 604 40.70 77.33 13.17
N GLY A 605 40.03 76.57 12.31
CA GLY A 605 38.65 76.61 11.85
C GLY A 605 38.53 76.58 10.33
N GLN A 606 38.06 75.46 9.74
CA GLN A 606 37.27 75.39 8.50
C GLN A 606 36.91 73.93 8.16
N THR A 607 35.66 73.71 7.75
CA THR A 607 35.19 72.56 6.95
C THR A 607 35.23 72.93 5.45
N PRO A 608 35.19 71.95 4.52
CA PRO A 608 33.90 71.55 3.90
C PRO A 608 33.69 70.01 3.93
N LYS A 609 32.46 69.47 3.99
CA LYS A 609 31.53 69.14 2.87
C LYS A 609 32.19 68.38 1.70
N GLY A 610 31.62 67.31 1.13
CA GLY A 610 30.33 66.62 1.37
C GLY A 610 29.74 66.05 0.06
N GLY A 611 28.87 65.03 0.15
CA GLY A 611 28.11 64.43 -0.97
C GLY A 611 28.19 62.89 -0.97
N THR A 612 27.12 62.09 -0.78
CA THR A 612 25.88 61.86 -1.61
C THR A 612 26.19 61.23 -2.98
N THR A 613 25.50 60.26 -3.58
CA THR A 613 24.34 59.33 -3.33
C THR A 613 24.25 58.41 -4.59
N ASP A 614 23.55 57.27 -4.75
CA ASP A 614 22.74 56.34 -3.91
C ASP A 614 22.52 55.00 -4.69
N SER A 615 21.87 54.01 -4.06
CA SER A 615 21.09 52.89 -4.66
C SER A 615 21.77 51.73 -5.44
N GLY A 616 21.22 50.51 -5.26
CA GLY A 616 21.00 49.57 -6.38
C GLY A 616 21.49 48.12 -6.27
N ASP A 617 20.82 47.30 -5.44
CA ASP A 617 20.35 45.90 -5.65
C ASP A 617 21.15 44.76 -6.37
N ASP A 618 20.66 43.54 -6.09
CA ASP A 618 20.80 42.25 -6.81
C ASP A 618 22.09 41.39 -6.72
N GLY A 619 22.08 40.48 -5.74
CA GLY A 619 21.66 39.09 -5.99
C GLY A 619 22.62 38.08 -6.67
N GLY A 620 22.82 36.92 -6.02
CA GLY A 620 23.17 35.65 -6.71
C GLY A 620 24.32 34.83 -6.13
N CYS A 621 24.02 33.82 -5.29
CA CYS A 621 24.96 32.74 -4.96
C CYS A 621 24.78 31.53 -5.89
N GLY A 622 25.83 31.16 -6.63
CA GLY A 622 25.76 30.10 -7.64
C GLY A 622 26.20 28.71 -7.14
N CYS A 623 25.39 27.69 -7.43
CA CYS A 623 25.76 26.28 -7.25
C CYS A 623 26.80 25.83 -8.28
N ARG A 624 27.74 24.95 -7.87
CA ARG A 624 28.70 24.29 -8.77
C ARG A 624 28.20 22.89 -9.14
N ALA A 625 28.16 22.58 -10.44
CA ALA A 625 28.04 21.22 -10.97
C ALA A 625 29.34 20.83 -11.70
N PRO A 626 29.85 19.59 -11.56
CA PRO A 626 30.87 19.04 -12.43
C PRO A 626 30.25 18.53 -13.76
N LYS A 627 30.96 18.76 -14.86
CA LYS A 627 30.52 18.45 -16.23
C LYS A 627 30.85 17.02 -16.64
N THR A 628 30.03 16.45 -17.52
CA THR A 628 30.35 15.26 -18.33
C THR A 628 31.24 15.62 -19.54
N ALA A 629 32.06 14.67 -19.99
CA ALA A 629 32.62 14.62 -21.35
C ALA A 629 33.02 13.17 -21.73
N PRO A 630 32.91 12.74 -23.00
CA PRO A 630 33.14 11.34 -23.45
C PRO A 630 34.50 11.13 -24.17
N VAL A 631 34.94 9.87 -24.42
CA VAL A 631 35.19 9.23 -25.75
C VAL A 631 35.45 7.70 -25.60
N TRP A 632 35.14 6.89 -26.63
CA TRP A 632 35.60 5.50 -26.91
C TRP A 632 37.04 5.50 -27.54
N PRO A 633 37.79 4.39 -27.83
CA PRO A 633 37.32 3.02 -28.15
C PRO A 633 38.21 1.76 -27.79
N ALA A 634 37.62 0.58 -28.01
CA ALA A 634 38.16 -0.69 -28.55
C ALA A 634 39.48 -1.39 -28.06
N ALA A 635 39.28 -2.66 -27.67
CA ALA A 635 40.11 -3.87 -27.94
C ALA A 635 41.54 -4.04 -27.35
N LEU A 636 41.74 -5.11 -26.55
CA LEU A 636 42.52 -6.31 -26.96
C LEU A 636 42.49 -7.47 -25.92
N LEU A 637 42.40 -8.71 -26.44
CA LEU A 637 43.01 -9.98 -25.98
C LEU A 637 43.22 -10.33 -24.48
N GLY A 638 42.65 -11.48 -24.09
CA GLY A 638 42.96 -12.20 -22.83
C GLY A 638 42.50 -13.66 -22.84
N LEU A 639 43.26 -14.54 -23.49
CA LEU A 639 43.03 -16.00 -23.57
C LEU A 639 43.69 -16.72 -22.37
N LEU A 640 43.23 -17.96 -22.10
CA LEU A 640 43.66 -18.95 -21.08
C LEU A 640 42.73 -19.05 -19.84
N GLY A 641 42.26 -20.24 -19.44
CA GLY A 641 42.51 -21.55 -20.03
C GLY A 641 41.54 -22.64 -19.54
N ALA A 642 41.42 -23.70 -20.34
CA ALA A 642 40.66 -24.90 -20.01
C ALA A 642 41.55 -25.93 -19.28
N LEU A 643 40.96 -26.74 -18.39
CA LEU A 643 41.10 -28.21 -18.32
C LEU A 643 40.46 -28.76 -17.03
N GLY A 644 39.60 -29.78 -17.17
CA GLY A 644 38.89 -30.39 -16.05
C GLY A 644 38.00 -31.58 -16.45
N LEU A 645 38.46 -32.40 -17.41
CA LEU A 645 37.71 -33.54 -17.92
C LEU A 645 37.92 -34.83 -17.09
N LEU A 646 36.83 -35.57 -16.91
CA LEU A 646 36.75 -37.04 -16.71
C LEU A 646 37.31 -37.63 -15.39
N ALA A 647 36.43 -38.15 -14.53
CA ALA A 647 35.89 -39.52 -14.69
C ALA A 647 35.34 -40.14 -13.38
N ARG A 648 34.11 -40.71 -13.41
CA ARG A 648 33.93 -42.13 -13.07
C ARG A 648 32.62 -42.75 -13.59
N ARG A 649 32.68 -44.05 -13.88
CA ARG A 649 31.62 -44.91 -14.45
C ARG A 649 30.76 -45.59 -13.38
N ARG A 650 29.47 -45.77 -13.72
CA ARG A 650 28.59 -46.96 -13.53
C ARG A 650 28.89 -47.96 -12.41
N ARG A 651 27.87 -48.17 -11.55
CA ARG A 651 27.31 -49.44 -11.01
C ARG A 651 26.19 -49.01 -10.02
N SER A 652 25.01 -49.62 -9.96
CA SER A 652 24.47 -50.82 -10.64
C SER A 652 23.03 -50.55 -11.09
#